data_AF-A0A1I7X2P3-F1
#
_entry.id   AF-A0A1I7X2P3-F1
#
_cell.length_a   1.000
_cell.length_b   1.000
_cell.length_c   1.000
_cell.angle_alpha   90.00
_cell.angle_beta   90.00
_cell.angle_gamma   90.00
#
_symmetry.space_group_name_H-M   'P 1'
#
loop_
_entity.id
_entity.type
_entity.pdbx_description
1 polymer ?
#
loop_
_entity_poly.entity_id
_entity_poly.type
_entity_poly.pdbx_seq_one_letter_code
_entity_poly.pdbx_strand_id
1 'polypeptide(L)'
;MKSLDSIAMKVSGFSEPLRVKASETKSEFPCRHDWDLFYMKNKMDESKPGERPDTVYLAKLPIKWFNDGVIEGPSSILLTKAMEKFGSVRTVDIPMCDPLRIHMNPKVTGFQTKGFRFGQDVFFEAYVQYQDYNGFLTAMESLRNMKWAKRIDGKLFLANVKVDFDRTKHLSEANTRKREEERERLLAEKRRQADEADRARTRIKVLREMEEARKRREEEDRERRREERERKRKRKRELERQQRKEKERRERVEREIEKKNKQKRLIESQRILECVFNRIQLKADRRKREEEEQLKADLRVIGLNEIATNDKEDKLRKVLLKQRELRIRERVSRKLDGLICRANPLYSIVVLVEHLVPSNVIDKIIGWLRRTLETMLTNVLRDSVNINPSEQCVLHSFFQLTSSLVSIQDKLHNLKQYVKRPDDLIECIKAFESHICPAITSSLEYAFESLMATRDINLTILSAFIAKGRNVVIHLFSSTILEYTVSWLCSKEPSPLWDRISQRLFTDDSCGSREFEAMVTNIVTVVKSGENLMRCFGYAIRRSPCIKRICQTKLLLQRICRSEIPSILADYIYLGGGKEMFVDTVKAVLTVWSDPGSIKYSSLEQQNYLTRIVLEFTRRINDIGAEDSWSILFTLVIQGVQERLGNADLAIRQSGMFVGESCSNWMQGNQLKFDYINDIWLREMKSYRSLLPMQVFESALFSLEAMIRRRAIGFNDIASKLITTLVFVDNRFNTKDFEVYV
;
A
#
# COMPACT_ATOMS: atom_id res chain seq x y z
N MET A 1 -28.69 -42.06 -14.85
CA MET A 1 -28.04 -40.78 -15.23
C MET A 1 -28.80 -39.96 -16.29
N LYS A 2 -29.63 -40.56 -17.16
CA LYS A 2 -30.51 -39.81 -18.10
C LYS A 2 -31.64 -39.00 -17.44
N SER A 3 -31.88 -39.16 -16.14
CA SER A 3 -32.99 -38.49 -15.44
C SER A 3 -32.77 -37.00 -15.21
N LEU A 4 -31.53 -36.51 -15.29
CA LEU A 4 -31.19 -35.09 -15.11
C LEU A 4 -31.07 -34.34 -16.44
N ASP A 5 -31.10 -35.06 -17.56
CA ASP A 5 -30.93 -34.50 -18.89
C ASP A 5 -32.21 -33.75 -19.29
N SER A 6 -32.07 -32.54 -19.82
CA SER A 6 -33.16 -31.63 -20.20
C SER A 6 -34.02 -31.05 -19.06
N ILE A 7 -33.64 -31.22 -17.79
CA ILE A 7 -34.32 -30.54 -16.67
C ILE A 7 -34.11 -29.03 -16.78
N ALA A 8 -35.21 -28.27 -16.69
CA ALA A 8 -35.19 -26.82 -16.66
C ALA A 8 -34.87 -26.32 -15.24
N MET A 9 -33.83 -25.49 -15.10
CA MET A 9 -33.37 -24.93 -13.84
C MET A 9 -33.25 -23.40 -13.95
N LYS A 10 -33.85 -22.69 -13.00
CA LYS A 10 -33.72 -21.22 -12.87
C LYS A 10 -32.40 -20.91 -12.17
N VAL A 11 -31.48 -20.26 -12.87
CA VAL A 11 -30.17 -19.85 -12.33
C VAL A 11 -30.18 -18.33 -12.12
N SER A 12 -29.68 -17.88 -10.97
CA SER A 12 -29.59 -16.45 -10.65
C SER A 12 -28.75 -15.72 -11.70
N GLY A 13 -29.27 -14.60 -12.22
CA GLY A 13 -28.61 -13.80 -13.27
C GLY A 13 -29.08 -14.07 -14.70
N PHE A 14 -29.94 -15.07 -14.92
CA PHE A 14 -30.54 -15.35 -16.24
C PHE A 14 -32.06 -15.11 -16.21
N SER A 15 -32.57 -14.41 -17.23
CA SER A 15 -33.99 -14.13 -17.39
C SER A 15 -34.79 -15.41 -17.66
N GLU A 16 -34.24 -16.35 -18.44
CA GLU A 16 -34.88 -17.62 -18.81
C GLU A 16 -34.32 -18.85 -18.06
N PRO A 17 -35.15 -19.88 -17.80
CA PRO A 17 -34.69 -21.13 -17.21
C PRO A 17 -33.85 -21.95 -18.20
N LEU A 18 -32.68 -22.42 -17.75
CA LEU A 18 -31.69 -23.13 -18.57
C LEU A 18 -31.93 -24.65 -18.51
N ARG A 19 -31.63 -25.37 -19.59
CA ARG A 19 -31.76 -26.85 -19.65
C ARG A 19 -30.44 -27.53 -19.34
N VAL A 20 -30.46 -28.48 -18.42
CA VAL A 20 -29.28 -29.26 -18.00
C VAL A 20 -28.91 -30.28 -19.06
N LYS A 21 -27.62 -30.39 -19.41
CA LYS A 21 -27.07 -31.47 -20.25
C LYS A 21 -26.12 -32.34 -19.43
N ALA A 22 -26.43 -33.63 -19.28
CA ALA A 22 -25.65 -34.59 -18.50
C ALA A 22 -24.87 -35.54 -19.42
N SER A 23 -23.58 -35.74 -19.17
CA SER A 23 -22.74 -36.71 -19.90
C SER A 23 -21.92 -37.56 -18.93
N GLU A 24 -21.64 -38.80 -19.33
CA GLU A 24 -20.86 -39.75 -18.53
C GLU A 24 -19.37 -39.41 -18.64
N THR A 25 -18.76 -39.08 -17.51
CA THR A 25 -17.32 -38.78 -17.41
C THR A 25 -16.59 -40.02 -16.91
N LYS A 26 -15.48 -40.37 -17.56
CA LYS A 26 -14.57 -41.42 -17.05
C LYS A 26 -14.06 -41.01 -15.67
N SER A 27 -14.18 -41.92 -14.71
CA SER A 27 -13.67 -41.68 -13.35
C SER A 27 -12.14 -41.49 -13.42
N GLU A 28 -11.66 -40.35 -12.89
CA GLU A 28 -10.23 -40.08 -12.72
C GLU A 28 -9.62 -40.89 -11.55
N PHE A 29 -10.44 -41.68 -10.85
CA PHE A 29 -10.02 -42.46 -9.69
C PHE A 29 -9.40 -43.79 -10.15
N PRO A 30 -8.20 -44.16 -9.67
CA PRO A 30 -7.54 -45.41 -10.06
C PRO A 30 -8.35 -46.63 -9.62
N CYS A 31 -8.44 -47.63 -10.48
CA CYS A 31 -9.04 -48.92 -10.17
C CYS A 31 -7.98 -49.92 -9.72
N ARG A 32 -8.42 -51.08 -9.22
CA ARG A 32 -7.52 -52.12 -8.71
C ARG A 32 -6.49 -52.58 -9.72
N HIS A 33 -6.93 -52.73 -10.96
CA HIS A 33 -6.07 -53.08 -12.07
C HIS A 33 -4.94 -52.06 -12.29
N ASP A 34 -5.18 -50.76 -12.07
CA ASP A 34 -4.19 -49.71 -12.32
C ASP A 34 -3.01 -49.80 -11.38
N TRP A 35 -3.25 -50.02 -10.08
CA TRP A 35 -2.16 -50.18 -9.13
C TRP A 35 -1.52 -51.55 -9.23
N ASP A 36 -2.27 -52.63 -9.41
CA ASP A 36 -1.69 -53.98 -9.59
C ASP A 36 -0.72 -54.00 -10.79
N LEU A 37 -1.13 -53.43 -11.93
CA LEU A 37 -0.25 -53.28 -13.11
C LEU A 37 0.97 -52.40 -12.82
N PHE A 38 0.81 -51.31 -12.07
CA PHE A 38 1.92 -50.41 -11.75
C PHE A 38 2.98 -51.11 -10.90
N TYR A 39 2.59 -51.77 -9.81
CA TYR A 39 3.53 -52.44 -8.91
C TYR A 39 4.23 -53.62 -9.60
N MET A 40 3.50 -54.41 -10.39
CA MET A 40 4.06 -55.49 -11.21
C MET A 40 5.07 -54.97 -12.24
N LYS A 41 4.69 -53.95 -13.04
CA LYS A 41 5.53 -53.41 -14.13
C LYS A 41 6.83 -52.77 -13.61
N ASN A 42 6.76 -52.10 -12.47
CA ASN A 42 7.91 -51.41 -11.89
C ASN A 42 8.80 -52.30 -11.01
N LYS A 43 8.51 -53.62 -10.93
CA LYS A 43 9.27 -54.61 -10.15
C LYS A 43 9.50 -54.16 -8.70
N MET A 44 8.43 -53.71 -8.05
CA MET A 44 8.50 -53.20 -6.69
C MET A 44 8.56 -54.37 -5.69
N ASP A 45 9.20 -54.15 -4.54
CA ASP A 45 9.38 -55.19 -3.53
C ASP A 45 8.15 -55.25 -2.60
N GLU A 46 7.31 -56.28 -2.76
CA GLU A 46 6.09 -56.47 -1.96
C GLU A 46 6.34 -56.68 -0.46
N SER A 47 7.55 -57.11 -0.09
CA SER A 47 7.93 -57.29 1.32
C SER A 47 8.22 -55.95 2.01
N LYS A 48 8.47 -54.88 1.24
CA LYS A 48 8.88 -53.58 1.75
C LYS A 48 7.72 -52.57 1.83
N PRO A 49 7.49 -51.98 3.01
CA PRO A 49 6.51 -50.90 3.18
C PRO A 49 6.79 -49.71 2.26
N GLY A 50 5.77 -49.18 1.59
CA GLY A 50 5.91 -48.06 0.65
C GLY A 50 6.46 -48.46 -0.73
N GLU A 51 6.73 -49.76 -0.94
CA GLU A 51 7.00 -50.36 -2.25
C GLU A 51 5.92 -51.38 -2.64
N ARG A 52 4.89 -51.54 -1.83
CA ARG A 52 3.70 -52.35 -2.09
C ARG A 52 2.45 -51.45 -2.11
N PRO A 53 1.28 -51.93 -2.55
CA PRO A 53 0.03 -51.16 -2.50
C PRO A 53 -0.47 -50.97 -1.05
N ASP A 54 0.21 -50.10 -0.31
CA ASP A 54 -0.10 -49.75 1.08
C ASP A 54 -0.19 -48.24 1.31
N THR A 55 0.18 -47.42 0.31
CA THR A 55 0.31 -45.96 0.45
C THR A 55 -0.67 -45.21 -0.45
N VAL A 56 -1.57 -44.45 0.17
CA VAL A 56 -2.53 -43.54 -0.48
C VAL A 56 -1.92 -42.15 -0.56
N TYR A 57 -1.96 -41.55 -1.75
CA TYR A 57 -1.63 -40.16 -1.99
C TYR A 57 -2.91 -39.31 -2.03
N LEU A 58 -2.90 -38.21 -1.30
CA LEU A 58 -4.03 -37.28 -1.17
C LEU A 58 -3.59 -35.88 -1.57
N ALA A 59 -4.44 -35.18 -2.33
CA ALA A 59 -4.23 -33.78 -2.69
C ALA A 59 -5.51 -32.96 -2.59
N LYS A 60 -5.36 -31.63 -2.50
CA LYS A 60 -6.48 -30.68 -2.32
C LYS A 60 -7.22 -30.87 -0.98
N LEU A 61 -6.52 -31.30 0.07
CA LEU A 61 -7.09 -31.39 1.43
C LEU A 61 -7.21 -29.99 2.04
N PRO A 62 -8.35 -29.54 2.59
CA PRO A 62 -8.46 -28.21 3.20
C PRO A 62 -7.64 -28.12 4.50
N ILE A 63 -6.71 -27.17 4.60
CA ILE A 63 -5.87 -26.98 5.81
C ILE A 63 -6.75 -26.76 7.05
N LYS A 64 -7.79 -25.93 6.94
CA LYS A 64 -8.72 -25.64 8.04
C LYS A 64 -9.43 -26.88 8.59
N TRP A 65 -9.56 -27.95 7.80
CA TRP A 65 -10.21 -29.18 8.26
C TRP A 65 -9.29 -30.03 9.14
N PHE A 66 -7.99 -29.85 9.02
CA PHE A 66 -6.98 -30.62 9.72
C PHE A 66 -6.09 -29.73 10.58
N ASN A 67 -6.51 -28.52 10.92
CA ASN A 67 -5.78 -27.65 11.83
C ASN A 67 -6.27 -27.89 13.27
N ASP A 68 -5.34 -28.12 14.21
CA ASP A 68 -5.61 -28.37 15.63
C ASP A 68 -5.62 -27.09 16.48
N GLY A 69 -5.32 -25.94 15.88
CA GLY A 69 -5.24 -24.63 16.52
C GLY A 69 -3.93 -24.40 17.27
N VAL A 70 -3.07 -25.42 17.40
CA VAL A 70 -1.81 -25.35 18.16
C VAL A 70 -0.66 -24.95 17.24
N ILE A 71 -0.63 -25.51 16.04
CA ILE A 71 0.42 -25.26 15.05
C ILE A 71 -0.19 -24.60 13.82
N GLU A 72 0.52 -23.63 13.25
CA GLU A 72 0.14 -23.01 11.98
C GLU A 72 0.30 -24.03 10.85
N GLY A 73 -0.83 -24.60 10.39
CA GLY A 73 -0.85 -25.55 9.27
C GLY A 73 -1.76 -26.76 9.51
N PRO A 74 -1.67 -27.80 8.64
CA PRO A 74 -2.37 -29.06 8.86
C PRO A 74 -1.63 -29.94 9.88
N SER A 75 -2.40 -30.69 10.66
CA SER A 75 -1.98 -31.59 11.73
C SER A 75 -1.98 -33.02 11.21
N SER A 76 -0.81 -33.66 11.24
CA SER A 76 -0.66 -35.08 10.88
C SER A 76 -1.48 -35.99 11.78
N ILE A 77 -1.67 -35.60 13.04
CA ILE A 77 -2.46 -36.35 14.03
C ILE A 77 -3.94 -36.37 13.62
N LEU A 78 -4.51 -35.22 13.23
CA LEU A 78 -5.90 -35.13 12.79
C LEU A 78 -6.12 -35.92 11.49
N LEU A 79 -5.16 -35.87 10.56
CA LEU A 79 -5.24 -36.67 9.35
C LEU A 79 -5.15 -38.17 9.65
N THR A 80 -4.24 -38.59 10.53
CA THR A 80 -4.10 -39.98 10.97
C THR A 80 -5.41 -40.50 11.52
N LYS A 81 -6.02 -39.80 12.49
CA LYS A 81 -7.31 -40.17 13.08
C LYS A 81 -8.44 -40.28 12.05
N ALA A 82 -8.46 -39.40 11.04
CA ALA A 82 -9.46 -39.46 9.99
C ALA A 82 -9.28 -40.69 9.08
N MET A 83 -8.04 -41.09 8.82
CA MET A 83 -7.69 -42.18 7.91
C MET A 83 -7.68 -43.56 8.58
N GLU A 84 -7.55 -43.61 9.91
CA GLU A 84 -7.69 -44.83 10.74
C GLU A 84 -9.06 -45.49 10.60
N LYS A 85 -10.08 -44.75 10.14
CA LYS A 85 -11.41 -45.29 9.83
C LYS A 85 -11.37 -46.43 8.80
N PHE A 86 -10.39 -46.42 7.89
CA PHE A 86 -10.29 -47.40 6.80
C PHE A 86 -9.35 -48.56 7.11
N GLY A 87 -8.54 -48.46 8.15
CA GLY A 87 -7.54 -49.46 8.52
C GLY A 87 -6.43 -48.86 9.38
N SER A 88 -5.58 -49.71 9.95
CA SER A 88 -4.50 -49.25 10.83
C SER A 88 -3.45 -48.47 10.04
N VAL A 89 -3.22 -47.21 10.42
CA VAL A 89 -2.27 -46.31 9.75
C VAL A 89 -0.87 -46.56 10.33
N ARG A 90 0.11 -46.82 9.45
CA ARG A 90 1.51 -47.03 9.80
C ARG A 90 2.25 -45.71 9.95
N THR A 91 2.12 -44.83 8.96
CA THR A 91 2.73 -43.51 8.99
C THR A 91 2.01 -42.54 8.07
N VAL A 92 2.05 -41.26 8.43
CA VAL A 92 1.50 -40.16 7.64
C VAL A 92 2.58 -39.13 7.44
N ASP A 93 2.73 -38.67 6.21
CA ASP A 93 3.62 -37.58 5.88
C ASP A 93 2.88 -36.44 5.16
N ILE A 94 3.13 -35.21 5.62
CA ILE A 94 2.60 -33.99 5.04
C ILE A 94 3.80 -33.11 4.65
N PRO A 95 4.17 -33.04 3.35
CA PRO A 95 5.38 -32.36 2.92
C PRO A 95 5.50 -30.90 3.35
N MET A 96 4.40 -30.16 3.43
CA MET A 96 4.43 -28.75 3.82
C MET A 96 4.71 -28.52 5.31
N CYS A 97 4.56 -29.53 6.17
CA CYS A 97 4.82 -29.40 7.60
C CYS A 97 6.32 -29.36 7.92
N ASP A 98 7.19 -29.65 6.95
CA ASP A 98 8.65 -29.51 7.07
C ASP A 98 9.14 -28.32 6.23
N PRO A 99 9.47 -27.18 6.86
CA PRO A 99 9.92 -25.97 6.17
C PRO A 99 11.21 -26.15 5.34
N LEU A 100 12.02 -27.17 5.64
CA LEU A 100 13.27 -27.43 4.94
C LEU A 100 13.05 -28.06 3.56
N ARG A 101 11.89 -28.71 3.32
CA ARG A 101 11.60 -29.39 2.05
C ARG A 101 11.54 -28.47 0.84
N ILE A 102 11.27 -27.19 1.05
CA ILE A 102 11.29 -26.18 -0.02
C ILE A 102 12.71 -25.99 -0.58
N HIS A 103 13.73 -26.28 0.23
CA HIS A 103 15.14 -26.12 -0.13
C HIS A 103 15.83 -27.45 -0.52
N MET A 104 15.11 -28.57 -0.42
CA MET A 104 15.60 -29.89 -0.85
C MET A 104 15.44 -30.07 -2.36
N ASN A 105 16.14 -31.06 -2.91
CA ASN A 105 16.02 -31.44 -4.32
C ASN A 105 14.57 -31.76 -4.71
N PRO A 106 14.03 -31.21 -5.81
CA PRO A 106 12.65 -31.44 -6.28
C PRO A 106 12.24 -32.91 -6.40
N LYS A 107 13.19 -33.84 -6.56
CA LYS A 107 12.91 -35.27 -6.64
C LYS A 107 12.62 -35.93 -5.28
N VAL A 108 12.95 -35.27 -4.18
CA VAL A 108 12.93 -35.84 -2.82
C VAL A 108 11.97 -35.07 -1.89
N THR A 109 11.54 -33.87 -2.27
CA THR A 109 10.67 -33.01 -1.44
C THR A 109 9.30 -33.61 -1.10
N GLY A 110 8.78 -34.52 -1.93
CA GLY A 110 7.44 -35.07 -1.80
C GLY A 110 6.31 -34.21 -2.35
N PHE A 111 6.60 -33.05 -2.95
CA PHE A 111 5.57 -32.25 -3.64
C PHE A 111 5.31 -32.83 -5.05
N GLN A 112 4.06 -33.24 -5.33
CA GLN A 112 3.70 -33.78 -6.65
C GLN A 112 3.16 -32.71 -7.59
N THR A 113 2.47 -31.70 -7.06
CA THR A 113 1.95 -30.61 -7.88
C THR A 113 3.09 -29.68 -8.33
N LYS A 114 3.62 -29.93 -9.53
CA LYS A 114 4.64 -29.08 -10.18
C LYS A 114 3.95 -27.91 -10.91
N GLY A 115 4.04 -26.70 -10.36
CA GLY A 115 3.47 -25.49 -10.97
C GLY A 115 3.35 -24.31 -10.02
N PHE A 116 2.93 -23.15 -10.54
CA PHE A 116 2.61 -21.95 -9.75
C PHE A 116 1.63 -22.30 -8.61
N ARG A 117 2.01 -21.98 -7.36
CA ARG A 117 1.24 -22.26 -6.14
C ARG A 117 0.01 -21.35 -6.01
N PHE A 118 -0.92 -21.39 -6.96
CA PHE A 118 -2.14 -20.60 -6.86
C PHE A 118 -3.15 -21.29 -5.93
N GLY A 119 -3.57 -20.60 -4.85
CA GLY A 119 -4.58 -21.10 -3.92
C GLY A 119 -4.17 -22.29 -3.03
N GLN A 120 -2.89 -22.69 -3.02
CA GLN A 120 -2.40 -23.76 -2.14
C GLN A 120 -2.27 -23.32 -0.67
N ASP A 121 -2.35 -22.03 -0.34
CA ASP A 121 -2.32 -21.57 1.06
C ASP A 121 -3.55 -22.02 1.87
N VAL A 122 -4.58 -22.59 1.21
CA VAL A 122 -5.76 -23.16 1.86
C VAL A 122 -5.86 -24.68 1.74
N PHE A 123 -5.02 -25.35 0.94
CA PHE A 123 -5.05 -26.79 0.71
C PHE A 123 -3.67 -27.46 0.82
N PHE A 124 -3.61 -28.73 1.21
CA PHE A 124 -2.36 -29.48 1.33
C PHE A 124 -2.38 -30.84 0.61
N GLU A 125 -1.18 -31.42 0.45
CA GLU A 125 -0.92 -32.77 -0.05
C GLU A 125 -0.45 -33.65 1.12
N ALA A 126 -0.80 -34.94 1.09
CA ALA A 126 -0.40 -35.88 2.13
C ALA A 126 -0.24 -37.29 1.58
N TYR A 127 0.57 -38.09 2.29
CA TYR A 127 0.78 -39.51 2.05
C TYR A 127 0.41 -40.29 3.29
N VAL A 128 -0.41 -41.33 3.11
CA VAL A 128 -0.94 -42.14 4.20
C VAL A 128 -0.61 -43.60 3.90
N GLN A 129 0.29 -44.18 4.67
CA GLN A 129 0.67 -45.59 4.55
C GLN A 129 -0.08 -46.41 5.60
N TYR A 130 -0.74 -47.48 5.16
CA TYR A 130 -1.41 -48.46 6.01
C TYR A 130 -0.46 -49.58 6.44
N GLN A 131 -0.78 -50.26 7.54
CA GLN A 131 0.00 -51.42 7.99
C GLN A 131 -0.11 -52.60 7.01
N ASP A 132 -1.27 -52.76 6.37
CA ASP A 132 -1.65 -53.93 5.58
C ASP A 132 -2.53 -53.55 4.38
N TYR A 133 -2.51 -54.40 3.35
CA TYR A 133 -3.19 -54.18 2.06
C TYR A 133 -4.70 -53.96 2.21
N ASN A 134 -5.34 -54.60 3.20
CA ASN A 134 -6.77 -54.44 3.44
C ASN A 134 -7.14 -53.00 3.83
N GLY A 135 -6.30 -52.32 4.63
CA GLY A 135 -6.51 -50.92 4.98
C GLY A 135 -6.43 -50.00 3.76
N PHE A 136 -5.43 -50.23 2.91
CA PHE A 136 -5.28 -49.51 1.63
C PHE A 136 -6.47 -49.76 0.70
N LEU A 137 -6.86 -51.03 0.49
CA LEU A 137 -7.96 -51.40 -0.39
C LEU A 137 -9.28 -50.78 0.10
N THR A 138 -9.58 -50.89 1.39
CA THR A 138 -10.78 -50.32 2.01
C THR A 138 -10.82 -48.80 1.84
N ALA A 139 -9.69 -48.11 2.02
CA ALA A 139 -9.60 -46.68 1.80
C ALA A 139 -9.87 -46.31 0.33
N MET A 140 -9.23 -47.01 -0.61
CA MET A 140 -9.39 -46.75 -2.04
C MET A 140 -10.81 -47.05 -2.53
N GLU A 141 -11.47 -48.08 -2.02
CA GLU A 141 -12.86 -48.37 -2.37
C GLU A 141 -13.84 -47.37 -1.75
N SER A 142 -13.65 -47.02 -0.48
CA SER A 142 -14.55 -46.12 0.26
C SER A 142 -14.46 -44.66 -0.21
N LEU A 143 -13.29 -44.23 -0.69
CA LEU A 143 -13.05 -42.86 -1.14
C LEU A 143 -13.31 -42.68 -2.64
N ARG A 144 -13.58 -43.75 -3.38
CA ARG A 144 -13.79 -43.74 -4.83
C ARG A 144 -14.96 -42.84 -5.21
N ASN A 145 -14.67 -41.82 -6.02
CA ASN A 145 -15.66 -40.86 -6.55
C ASN A 145 -16.52 -40.17 -5.45
N MET A 146 -16.00 -40.07 -4.22
CA MET A 146 -16.69 -39.43 -3.11
C MET A 146 -16.21 -38.00 -2.88
N LYS A 147 -17.12 -37.13 -2.44
CA LYS A 147 -16.77 -35.82 -1.87
C LYS A 147 -16.58 -35.97 -0.37
N TRP A 148 -15.54 -35.35 0.16
CA TRP A 148 -15.33 -35.34 1.60
C TRP A 148 -16.25 -34.31 2.23
N ALA A 149 -16.79 -34.63 3.39
CA ALA A 149 -17.73 -33.76 4.09
C ALA A 149 -17.28 -33.54 5.53
N LYS A 150 -17.32 -32.29 5.98
CA LYS A 150 -17.08 -31.92 7.38
C LYS A 150 -18.16 -30.97 7.85
N ARG A 151 -18.74 -31.24 9.02
CA ARG A 151 -19.63 -30.30 9.70
C ARG A 151 -18.82 -29.39 10.62
N ILE A 152 -18.94 -28.08 10.44
CA ILE A 152 -18.28 -27.04 11.23
C ILE A 152 -19.36 -26.01 11.61
N ASP A 153 -19.55 -25.74 12.90
CA ASP A 153 -20.55 -24.77 13.41
C ASP A 153 -21.97 -25.01 12.86
N GLY A 154 -22.39 -26.28 12.83
CA GLY A 154 -23.71 -26.68 12.31
C GLY A 154 -23.84 -26.63 10.77
N LYS A 155 -22.87 -26.06 10.05
CA LYS A 155 -22.86 -25.98 8.59
C LYS A 155 -22.08 -27.15 7.98
N LEU A 156 -22.62 -27.71 6.89
CA LEU A 156 -21.98 -28.79 6.15
C LEU A 156 -21.08 -28.21 5.06
N PHE A 157 -19.79 -28.55 5.08
CA PHE A 157 -18.83 -28.18 4.06
C PHE A 157 -18.41 -29.41 3.26
N LEU A 158 -18.27 -29.25 1.94
CA LEU A 158 -17.87 -30.30 1.02
C LEU A 158 -16.54 -29.94 0.35
N ALA A 159 -15.65 -30.92 0.20
CA ALA A 159 -14.36 -30.76 -0.47
C ALA A 159 -14.15 -31.86 -1.52
N ASN A 160 -13.61 -31.46 -2.67
CA ASN A 160 -13.20 -32.38 -3.73
C ASN A 160 -11.73 -32.77 -3.52
N VAL A 161 -11.50 -33.73 -2.63
CA VAL A 161 -10.16 -34.27 -2.36
C VAL A 161 -9.78 -35.21 -3.49
N LYS A 162 -8.59 -35.03 -4.06
CA LYS A 162 -8.02 -35.96 -5.03
C LYS A 162 -7.36 -37.11 -4.25
N VAL A 163 -7.77 -38.33 -4.56
CA VAL A 163 -7.26 -39.56 -3.94
C VAL A 163 -6.65 -40.43 -5.02
N ASP A 164 -5.44 -40.91 -4.79
CA ASP A 164 -4.66 -41.74 -5.71
C ASP A 164 -3.77 -42.70 -4.91
N PHE A 165 -3.07 -43.61 -5.58
CA PHE A 165 -2.01 -44.41 -4.95
C PHE A 165 -0.64 -43.80 -5.19
N ASP A 166 0.30 -44.01 -4.27
CA ASP A 166 1.65 -43.50 -4.42
C ASP A 166 2.43 -44.25 -5.50
N ARG A 167 3.00 -43.50 -6.45
CA ARG A 167 3.86 -44.01 -7.53
C ARG A 167 5.33 -43.71 -7.31
N THR A 168 5.66 -42.99 -6.23
CA THR A 168 6.98 -42.38 -6.03
C THR A 168 7.81 -43.05 -4.95
N LYS A 169 7.27 -44.08 -4.28
CA LYS A 169 7.87 -44.71 -3.11
C LYS A 169 8.13 -43.68 -2.01
N HIS A 170 7.22 -42.71 -1.86
CA HIS A 170 7.41 -41.55 -1.00
C HIS A 170 7.70 -41.97 0.44
N LEU A 171 6.95 -42.95 0.96
CA LEU A 171 7.12 -43.49 2.32
C LEU A 171 7.99 -44.75 2.39
N SER A 172 8.78 -45.03 1.35
CA SER A 172 9.80 -46.08 1.42
C SER A 172 10.95 -45.67 2.36
N GLU A 173 11.62 -46.66 2.93
CA GLU A 173 12.79 -46.44 3.78
C GLU A 173 13.90 -45.69 3.04
N ALA A 174 14.14 -46.03 1.77
CA ALA A 174 15.16 -45.40 0.95
C ALA A 174 14.92 -43.90 0.73
N ASN A 175 13.69 -43.50 0.41
CA ASN A 175 13.37 -42.07 0.20
C ASN A 175 13.27 -41.30 1.52
N THR A 176 12.81 -41.94 2.59
CA THR A 176 12.78 -41.33 3.93
C THR A 176 14.20 -41.04 4.41
N ARG A 177 15.14 -41.98 4.22
CA ARG A 177 16.55 -41.78 4.56
C ARG A 177 17.19 -40.67 3.74
N LYS A 178 16.94 -40.62 2.42
CA LYS A 178 17.44 -39.52 1.56
C LYS A 178 16.95 -38.15 2.02
N ARG A 179 15.69 -38.03 2.45
CA ARG A 179 15.15 -36.79 3.01
C ARG A 179 15.87 -36.38 4.29
N GLU A 180 16.12 -37.32 5.20
CA GLU A 180 16.80 -37.02 6.46
C GLU A 180 18.26 -36.61 6.22
N GLU A 181 18.98 -37.32 5.34
CA GLU A 181 20.35 -36.95 4.95
C GLU A 181 20.43 -35.53 4.36
N GLU A 182 19.46 -35.15 3.52
CA GLU A 182 19.42 -33.80 2.94
C GLU A 182 19.03 -32.72 3.98
N ARG A 183 18.15 -33.07 4.91
CA ARG A 183 17.78 -32.24 6.06
C ARG A 183 19.00 -31.92 6.93
N GLU A 184 19.79 -32.93 7.27
CA GLU A 184 21.02 -32.78 8.06
C GLU A 184 22.03 -31.87 7.36
N ARG A 185 22.22 -32.03 6.05
CA ARG A 185 23.11 -31.16 5.25
C ARG A 185 22.67 -29.69 5.30
N LEU A 186 21.38 -29.41 5.11
CA LEU A 186 20.84 -28.05 5.15
C LEU A 186 20.98 -27.41 6.54
N LEU A 187 20.77 -28.19 7.61
CA LEU A 187 20.95 -27.72 8.98
C LEU A 187 22.42 -27.44 9.31
N ALA A 188 23.34 -28.29 8.85
CA ALA A 188 24.78 -28.08 9.02
C ALA A 188 25.26 -26.80 8.32
N GLU A 189 24.77 -26.55 7.10
CA GLU A 189 25.10 -25.34 6.35
C GLU A 189 24.57 -24.06 7.03
N LYS A 190 23.31 -24.07 7.51
CA LYS A 190 22.76 -22.94 8.27
C LYS A 190 23.56 -22.63 9.55
N ARG A 191 24.05 -23.65 10.25
CA ARG A 191 24.91 -23.46 11.44
C ARG A 191 26.23 -22.78 11.07
N ARG A 192 26.89 -23.21 9.98
CA ARG A 192 28.12 -22.57 9.50
C ARG A 192 27.94 -21.10 9.18
N GLN A 193 26.84 -20.76 8.50
CA GLN A 193 26.52 -19.37 8.16
C GLN A 193 26.24 -18.51 9.40
N ALA A 194 25.59 -19.06 10.43
CA ALA A 194 25.36 -18.36 11.69
C ALA A 194 26.69 -18.07 12.43
N ASP A 195 27.59 -19.06 12.50
CA ASP A 195 28.90 -18.92 13.13
C ASP A 195 29.77 -17.88 12.40
N GLU A 196 29.73 -17.86 11.07
CA GLU A 196 30.46 -16.87 10.27
C GLU A 196 29.89 -15.46 10.47
N ALA A 197 28.57 -15.31 10.52
CA ALA A 197 27.91 -14.05 10.79
C ALA A 197 28.25 -13.50 12.19
N ASP A 198 28.35 -14.36 13.20
CA ASP A 198 28.73 -13.95 14.55
C ASP A 198 30.21 -13.52 14.64
N ARG A 199 31.10 -14.23 13.94
CA ARG A 199 32.50 -13.81 13.77
C ARG A 199 32.61 -12.45 13.06
N ALA A 200 31.80 -12.22 12.02
CA ALA A 200 31.74 -10.95 11.32
C ALA A 200 31.23 -9.80 12.21
N ARG A 201 30.17 -10.04 13.00
CA ARG A 201 29.65 -9.07 13.98
C ARG A 201 30.71 -8.70 15.02
N THR A 202 31.45 -9.69 15.53
CA THR A 202 32.53 -9.45 16.49
C THR A 202 33.65 -8.60 15.89
N ARG A 203 34.07 -8.89 14.64
CA ARG A 203 35.06 -8.07 13.92
C ARG A 203 34.61 -6.62 13.74
N ILE A 204 33.34 -6.40 13.37
CA ILE A 204 32.77 -5.04 13.22
C ILE A 204 32.75 -4.31 14.56
N LYS A 205 32.41 -4.99 15.66
CA LYS A 205 32.41 -4.40 17.01
C LYS A 205 33.81 -3.93 17.42
N VAL A 206 34.83 -4.77 17.23
CA VAL A 206 36.23 -4.41 17.54
C VAL A 206 36.70 -3.22 16.70
N LEU A 207 36.36 -3.18 15.40
CA LEU A 207 36.71 -2.04 14.54
C LEU A 207 36.05 -0.73 14.99
N ARG A 208 34.79 -0.77 15.43
CA ARG A 208 34.09 0.40 15.97
C ARG A 208 34.73 0.90 17.27
N GLU A 209 35.05 -0.01 18.19
CA GLU A 209 35.72 0.34 19.45
C GLU A 209 37.11 0.97 19.20
N MET A 210 37.87 0.46 18.22
CA MET A 210 39.14 1.07 17.80
C MET A 210 38.96 2.48 17.20
N GLU A 211 37.93 2.70 16.39
CA GLU A 211 37.64 4.00 15.79
C GLU A 211 37.17 5.03 16.84
N GLU A 212 36.34 4.61 17.78
CA GLU A 212 35.90 5.44 18.91
C GLU A 212 37.07 5.83 19.83
N ALA A 213 37.99 4.90 20.12
CA ALA A 213 39.20 5.18 20.88
C ALA A 213 40.12 6.18 20.15
N ARG A 214 40.20 6.11 18.81
CA ARG A 214 40.94 7.10 18.00
C ARG A 214 40.32 8.49 18.09
N LYS A 215 39.00 8.60 17.97
CA LYS A 215 38.27 9.87 18.08
C LYS A 215 38.42 10.51 19.47
N ARG A 216 38.36 9.72 20.55
CA ARG A 216 38.61 10.21 21.92
C ARG A 216 40.01 10.80 22.09
N ARG A 217 41.05 10.11 21.58
CA ARG A 217 42.44 10.64 21.61
C ARG A 217 42.60 11.93 20.84
N GLU A 218 41.97 12.04 19.66
CA GLU A 218 41.98 13.28 18.86
C GLU A 218 41.25 14.43 19.56
N GLU A 219 40.18 14.14 20.30
CA GLU A 219 39.40 15.13 21.04
C GLU A 219 40.14 15.63 22.29
N GLU A 220 40.77 14.74 23.05
CA GLU A 220 41.67 15.07 24.18
C GLU A 220 42.84 15.96 23.74
N ASP A 221 43.44 15.71 22.58
CA ASP A 221 44.51 16.55 22.02
C ASP A 221 44.01 17.94 21.59
N ARG A 222 42.78 18.03 21.05
CA ARG A 222 42.15 19.31 20.72
C ARG A 222 41.81 20.11 21.98
N GLU A 223 41.37 19.45 23.03
CA GLU A 223 41.04 20.07 24.31
C GLU A 223 42.30 20.62 25.00
N ARG A 224 43.39 19.84 25.06
CA ARG A 224 44.70 20.32 25.55
C ARG A 224 45.19 21.58 24.82
N ARG A 225 45.03 21.64 23.49
CA ARG A 225 45.37 22.83 22.69
C ARG A 225 44.47 24.03 23.00
N ARG A 226 43.20 23.82 23.37
CA ARG A 226 42.27 24.90 23.77
C ARG A 226 42.62 25.43 25.16
N GLU A 227 42.91 24.55 26.11
CA GLU A 227 43.34 24.94 27.46
C GLU A 227 44.64 25.74 27.46
N GLU A 228 45.63 25.36 26.62
CA GLU A 228 46.89 26.10 26.51
C GLU A 228 46.68 27.52 25.96
N ARG A 229 45.78 27.68 24.96
CA ARG A 229 45.38 28.99 24.42
C ARG A 229 44.63 29.82 25.47
N GLU A 230 43.81 29.19 26.29
CA GLU A 230 43.08 29.86 27.36
C GLU A 230 44.00 30.31 28.49
N ARG A 231 45.00 29.49 28.87
CA ARG A 231 46.06 29.87 29.83
C ARG A 231 46.88 31.06 29.34
N LYS A 232 47.24 31.11 28.06
CA LYS A 232 47.92 32.27 27.45
C LYS A 232 47.04 33.53 27.47
N ARG A 233 45.74 33.41 27.23
CA ARG A 233 44.77 34.53 27.34
C ARG A 233 44.58 35.00 28.79
N LYS A 234 44.54 34.09 29.77
CA LYS A 234 44.45 34.43 31.21
C LYS A 234 45.69 35.19 31.69
N ARG A 235 46.90 34.74 31.32
CA ARG A 235 48.16 35.45 31.63
C ARG A 235 48.21 36.86 31.02
N LYS A 236 47.76 37.03 29.77
CA LYS A 236 47.66 38.35 29.13
C LYS A 236 46.67 39.28 29.84
N ARG A 237 45.50 38.75 30.24
CA ARG A 237 44.47 39.51 30.98
C ARG A 237 44.93 39.90 32.39
N GLU A 238 45.72 39.08 33.08
CA GLU A 238 46.30 39.45 34.37
C GLU A 238 47.31 40.59 34.26
N LEU A 239 48.17 40.55 33.24
CA LEU A 239 49.14 41.63 32.95
C LEU A 239 48.42 42.96 32.64
N GLU A 240 47.39 42.93 31.80
CA GLU A 240 46.53 44.09 31.50
C GLU A 240 45.79 44.60 32.75
N ARG A 241 45.38 43.71 33.65
CA ARG A 241 44.70 44.07 34.91
C ARG A 241 45.65 44.71 35.93
N GLN A 242 46.94 44.31 35.95
CA GLN A 242 47.97 44.96 36.75
C GLN A 242 48.29 46.37 36.22
N GLN A 243 48.46 46.53 34.91
CA GLN A 243 48.68 47.85 34.28
C GLN A 243 47.48 48.79 34.45
N ARG A 244 46.25 48.25 34.38
CA ARG A 244 45.02 49.03 34.63
C ARG A 244 44.89 49.48 36.09
N LYS A 245 45.25 48.63 37.06
CA LYS A 245 45.27 49.01 38.49
C LYS A 245 46.30 50.10 38.80
N GLU A 246 47.44 50.09 38.11
CA GLU A 246 48.48 51.12 38.26
C GLU A 246 48.06 52.46 37.64
N LYS A 247 47.40 52.41 36.47
CA LYS A 247 46.78 53.58 35.83
C LYS A 247 45.64 54.17 36.67
N GLU A 248 44.74 53.32 37.21
CA GLU A 248 43.66 53.73 38.10
C GLU A 248 44.17 54.32 39.41
N ARG A 249 45.31 53.86 39.96
CA ARG A 249 45.96 54.50 41.12
C ARG A 249 46.47 55.90 40.80
N ARG A 250 47.11 56.10 39.63
CA ARG A 250 47.58 57.44 39.19
C ARG A 250 46.41 58.41 38.98
N GLU A 251 45.35 57.98 38.29
CA GLU A 251 44.14 58.79 38.06
C GLU A 251 43.35 59.10 39.35
N ARG A 252 43.46 58.25 40.38
CA ARG A 252 42.80 58.47 41.69
C ARG A 252 43.50 59.55 42.50
N VAL A 253 44.84 59.61 42.44
CA VAL A 253 45.65 60.67 43.05
C VAL A 253 45.36 62.02 42.37
N GLU A 254 45.25 62.03 41.03
CA GLU A 254 44.96 63.23 40.25
C GLU A 254 43.54 63.77 40.51
N ARG A 255 42.54 62.87 40.63
CA ARG A 255 41.17 63.22 41.01
C ARG A 255 41.03 63.71 42.45
N GLU A 256 41.88 63.27 43.38
CA GLU A 256 41.88 63.81 44.75
C GLU A 256 42.44 65.23 44.83
N ILE A 257 43.45 65.54 44.00
CA ILE A 257 43.99 66.90 43.87
C ILE A 257 42.93 67.84 43.24
N GLU A 258 42.21 67.37 42.23
CA GLU A 258 41.12 68.13 41.58
C GLU A 258 39.90 68.32 42.50
N LYS A 259 39.54 67.31 43.31
CA LYS A 259 38.48 67.41 44.33
C LYS A 259 38.83 68.42 45.43
N LYS A 260 40.07 68.44 45.92
CA LYS A 260 40.52 69.44 46.92
C LYS A 260 40.44 70.88 46.36
N ASN A 261 40.70 71.08 45.07
CA ASN A 261 40.58 72.39 44.42
C ASN A 261 39.12 72.80 44.15
N LYS A 262 38.23 71.86 43.81
CA LYS A 262 36.77 72.11 43.70
C LYS A 262 36.13 72.42 45.05
N GLN A 263 36.56 71.75 46.12
CA GLN A 263 36.01 71.95 47.47
C GLN A 263 36.38 73.31 48.08
N LYS A 264 37.57 73.85 47.76
CA LYS A 264 37.95 75.23 48.11
C LYS A 264 37.07 76.30 47.41
N ARG A 265 36.65 76.07 46.16
CA ARG A 265 35.75 76.99 45.42
C ARG A 265 34.28 76.87 45.84
N LEU A 266 33.85 75.69 46.32
CA LEU A 266 32.47 75.43 46.75
C LEU A 266 32.14 76.13 48.09
N ILE A 267 33.06 76.12 49.05
CA ILE A 267 32.90 76.76 50.37
C ILE A 267 32.72 78.28 50.26
N GLU A 268 33.37 78.91 49.27
CA GLU A 268 33.27 80.34 49.00
C GLU A 268 31.93 80.72 48.34
N SER A 269 31.37 79.82 47.50
CA SER A 269 30.03 79.99 46.89
C SER A 269 28.87 79.70 47.85
N GLN A 270 29.05 78.79 48.82
CA GLN A 270 28.01 78.44 49.81
C GLN A 270 27.72 79.59 50.79
N ARG A 271 28.73 80.39 51.18
CA ARG A 271 28.53 81.57 52.05
C ARG A 271 27.66 82.66 51.42
N ILE A 272 27.65 82.76 50.09
CA ILE A 272 26.84 83.76 49.36
C ILE A 272 25.40 83.26 49.14
N LEU A 273 25.22 81.95 48.92
CA LEU A 273 23.91 81.32 48.71
C LEU A 273 23.07 81.17 50.00
N GLU A 274 23.69 80.95 51.17
CA GLU A 274 22.98 80.88 52.47
C GLU A 274 22.29 82.21 52.84
N CYS A 275 22.86 83.36 52.43
CA CYS A 275 22.28 84.67 52.73
C CYS A 275 21.05 85.00 51.86
N VAL A 276 20.95 84.40 50.67
CA VAL A 276 19.83 84.59 49.72
C VAL A 276 18.68 83.61 50.02
N PHE A 277 18.97 82.38 50.44
CA PHE A 277 17.95 81.36 50.73
C PHE A 277 17.11 81.66 51.98
N ASN A 278 17.70 82.22 53.04
CA ASN A 278 16.96 82.60 54.26
C ASN A 278 15.90 83.69 54.02
N ARG A 279 16.03 84.47 52.95
CA ARG A 279 15.09 85.56 52.60
C ARG A 279 13.92 85.09 51.73
N ILE A 280 14.01 83.91 51.12
CA ILE A 280 12.98 83.33 50.25
C ILE A 280 12.08 82.33 51.01
N GLN A 281 12.59 81.62 52.02
CA GLN A 281 11.82 80.65 52.81
C GLN A 281 10.74 81.29 53.71
N LEU A 282 10.96 82.49 54.25
CA LEU A 282 9.97 83.20 55.10
C LEU A 282 8.71 83.67 54.35
N LYS A 283 8.72 83.69 53.01
CA LYS A 283 7.60 84.16 52.17
C LYS A 283 6.71 83.02 51.64
N ALA A 284 7.19 81.78 51.64
CA ALA A 284 6.46 80.62 51.11
C ALA A 284 5.58 79.92 52.18
N ASP A 285 6.01 79.92 53.45
CA ASP A 285 5.29 79.23 54.54
C ASP A 285 4.00 79.95 54.98
N ARG A 286 3.84 81.23 54.63
CA ARG A 286 2.63 82.01 54.96
C ARG A 286 1.45 81.69 54.02
N ARG A 287 1.72 81.37 52.74
CA ARG A 287 0.68 81.05 51.73
C ARG A 287 0.06 79.67 51.89
N LYS A 288 0.80 78.70 52.42
CA LYS A 288 0.33 77.31 52.57
C LYS A 288 -0.70 77.12 53.69
N ARG A 289 -0.69 77.99 54.71
CA ARG A 289 -1.64 77.92 55.84
C ARG A 289 -3.02 78.50 55.51
N GLU A 290 -3.10 79.41 54.55
CA GLU A 290 -4.34 80.08 54.14
C GLU A 290 -5.19 79.22 53.18
N GLU A 291 -4.57 78.28 52.45
CA GLU A 291 -5.28 77.40 51.48
C GLU A 291 -5.90 76.14 52.13
N GLU A 292 -5.38 75.66 53.26
CA GLU A 292 -5.89 74.46 53.95
C GLU A 292 -7.16 74.72 54.79
N GLU A 293 -7.38 75.95 55.25
CA GLU A 293 -8.61 76.32 55.99
C GLU A 293 -9.82 76.50 55.06
N GLN A 294 -9.61 76.96 53.82
CA GLN A 294 -10.67 77.20 52.85
C GLN A 294 -11.32 75.90 52.34
N LEU A 295 -10.53 74.83 52.16
CA LEU A 295 -11.01 73.54 51.63
C LEU A 295 -11.85 72.73 52.66
N LYS A 296 -11.75 73.06 53.95
CA LYS A 296 -12.55 72.43 55.03
C LYS A 296 -13.94 73.05 55.19
N ALA A 297 -14.19 74.24 54.62
CA ALA A 297 -15.47 74.94 54.70
C ALA A 297 -16.46 74.46 53.62
N ASP A 298 -15.99 74.11 52.41
CA ASP A 298 -16.85 73.79 51.26
C ASP A 298 -17.50 72.40 51.30
N LEU A 299 -17.02 71.51 52.17
CA LEU A 299 -17.54 70.12 52.29
C LEU A 299 -18.75 69.97 53.22
N ARG A 300 -19.31 71.06 53.77
CA ARG A 300 -20.46 71.01 54.72
C ARG A 300 -21.83 71.40 54.15
N VAL A 301 -21.98 71.69 52.85
CA VAL A 301 -23.21 72.37 52.35
C VAL A 301 -24.16 71.55 51.46
N ILE A 302 -23.86 70.32 51.03
CA ILE A 302 -24.81 69.60 50.14
C ILE A 302 -25.31 68.30 50.77
N GLY A 303 -26.50 68.41 51.37
CA GLY A 303 -27.32 67.33 51.90
C GLY A 303 -28.25 66.70 50.86
N LEU A 304 -28.43 65.38 51.06
CA LEU A 304 -29.48 64.41 50.69
C LEU A 304 -30.78 64.88 49.98
N ASN A 305 -31.21 64.08 48.98
CA ASN A 305 -32.55 63.47 48.81
C ASN A 305 -32.57 62.67 47.48
N GLU A 306 -32.60 61.33 47.46
CA GLU A 306 -33.73 60.37 47.62
C GLU A 306 -34.26 59.77 46.28
N ILE A 307 -34.01 58.46 46.15
CA ILE A 307 -34.87 57.35 45.67
C ILE A 307 -35.26 57.24 44.17
N ALA A 308 -34.75 56.17 43.53
CA ALA A 308 -35.49 55.40 42.53
C ALA A 308 -35.05 53.91 42.46
N THR A 309 -35.71 53.07 43.27
CA THR A 309 -35.87 51.60 43.12
C THR A 309 -34.62 50.69 43.10
N ASN A 310 -34.21 50.21 44.28
CA ASN A 310 -33.22 49.12 44.45
C ASN A 310 -33.50 47.89 43.56
N ASP A 311 -34.76 47.59 43.23
CA ASP A 311 -35.13 46.43 42.41
C ASP A 311 -34.81 46.60 40.90
N LYS A 312 -34.79 47.84 40.38
CA LYS A 312 -34.32 48.12 39.00
C LYS A 312 -32.80 48.15 38.95
N GLU A 313 -32.15 48.68 39.98
CA GLU A 313 -30.68 48.72 40.07
C GLU A 313 -30.10 47.31 40.17
N ASP A 314 -30.71 46.40 40.95
CA ASP A 314 -30.28 45.00 41.03
C ASP A 314 -30.55 44.20 39.74
N LYS A 315 -31.66 44.47 39.03
CA LYS A 315 -31.90 43.89 37.70
C LYS A 315 -30.88 44.41 36.68
N LEU A 316 -30.56 45.71 36.71
CA LEU A 316 -29.53 46.31 35.85
C LEU A 316 -28.15 45.73 36.15
N ARG A 317 -27.79 45.58 37.44
CA ARG A 317 -26.56 44.93 37.88
C ARG A 317 -26.48 43.47 37.42
N LYS A 318 -27.55 42.69 37.54
CA LYS A 318 -27.61 41.30 37.03
C LYS A 318 -27.46 41.23 35.51
N VAL A 319 -28.10 42.14 34.77
CA VAL A 319 -27.96 42.23 33.30
C VAL A 319 -26.54 42.65 32.90
N LEU A 320 -25.95 43.64 33.56
CA LEU A 320 -24.58 44.10 33.32
C LEU A 320 -23.54 43.03 33.68
N LEU A 321 -23.74 42.28 34.76
CA LEU A 321 -22.92 41.13 35.13
C LEU A 321 -23.03 40.01 34.09
N LYS A 322 -24.24 39.69 33.61
CA LYS A 322 -24.46 38.71 32.54
C LYS A 322 -23.84 39.16 31.21
N GLN A 323 -23.95 40.44 30.86
CA GLN A 323 -23.27 41.01 29.68
C GLN A 323 -21.75 41.01 29.83
N ARG A 324 -21.22 41.28 31.04
CA ARG A 324 -19.78 41.20 31.33
C ARG A 324 -19.30 39.75 31.24
N GLU A 325 -20.06 38.81 31.78
CA GLU A 325 -19.77 37.38 31.70
C GLU A 325 -19.79 36.88 30.25
N LEU A 326 -20.80 37.26 29.46
CA LEU A 326 -20.84 36.94 28.03
C LEU A 326 -19.63 37.51 27.28
N ARG A 327 -19.26 38.77 27.52
CA ARG A 327 -18.04 39.38 26.93
C ARG A 327 -16.77 38.66 27.35
N ILE A 328 -16.67 38.20 28.61
CA ILE A 328 -15.52 37.41 29.09
C ILE A 328 -15.51 36.04 28.41
N ARG A 329 -16.65 35.32 28.36
CA ARG A 329 -16.77 34.02 27.68
C ARG A 329 -16.42 34.13 26.19
N GLU A 330 -16.88 35.17 25.50
CA GLU A 330 -16.51 35.44 24.10
C GLU A 330 -15.03 35.74 23.94
N ARG A 331 -14.42 36.51 24.86
CA ARG A 331 -12.99 36.81 24.83
C ARG A 331 -12.15 35.56 25.09
N VAL A 332 -12.57 34.73 26.03
CA VAL A 332 -11.93 33.43 26.34
C VAL A 332 -12.08 32.48 25.15
N SER A 333 -13.27 32.36 24.55
CA SER A 333 -13.49 31.54 23.36
C SER A 333 -12.60 32.00 22.21
N ARG A 334 -12.55 33.30 21.90
CA ARG A 334 -11.65 33.85 20.86
C ARG A 334 -10.18 33.56 21.15
N LYS A 335 -9.76 33.63 22.41
CA LYS A 335 -8.38 33.33 22.80
C LYS A 335 -8.07 31.83 22.66
N LEU A 336 -9.03 30.96 23.01
CA LEU A 336 -8.92 29.52 22.82
C LEU A 336 -8.84 29.15 21.33
N ASP A 337 -9.70 29.71 20.50
CA ASP A 337 -9.68 29.52 19.04
C ASP A 337 -8.31 29.91 18.46
N GLY A 338 -7.76 31.05 18.90
CA GLY A 338 -6.43 31.51 18.50
C GLY A 338 -5.28 30.66 19.04
N LEU A 339 -5.45 29.93 20.14
CA LEU A 339 -4.42 28.99 20.64
C LEU A 339 -4.41 27.70 19.82
N ILE A 340 -5.59 27.15 19.51
CA ILE A 340 -5.70 25.90 18.74
C ILE A 340 -5.21 26.10 17.31
N CYS A 341 -5.52 27.24 16.68
CA CYS A 341 -5.01 27.57 15.35
C CYS A 341 -3.48 27.78 15.30
N ARG A 342 -2.82 27.97 16.45
CA ARG A 342 -1.35 28.09 16.56
C ARG A 342 -0.69 26.84 17.13
N ALA A 343 -1.47 25.86 17.56
CA ALA A 343 -0.95 24.60 18.05
C ALA A 343 -0.29 23.85 16.90
N ASN A 344 0.74 23.05 17.21
CA ASN A 344 1.45 22.31 16.18
C ASN A 344 0.47 21.31 15.51
N PRO A 345 0.24 21.44 14.18
CA PRO A 345 -0.71 20.63 13.42
C PRO A 345 -0.45 19.12 13.50
N LEU A 346 0.81 18.71 13.73
CA LEU A 346 1.19 17.31 13.91
C LEU A 346 0.41 16.65 15.05
N TYR A 347 0.18 17.39 16.13
CA TYR A 347 -0.53 16.88 17.32
C TYR A 347 -1.98 17.35 17.36
N SER A 348 -2.26 18.61 16.97
CA SER A 348 -3.60 19.17 17.09
C SER A 348 -4.60 18.49 16.15
N ILE A 349 -4.21 18.13 14.91
CA ILE A 349 -5.08 17.37 14.00
C ILE A 349 -5.41 16.01 14.59
N VAL A 350 -4.41 15.30 15.14
CA VAL A 350 -4.62 13.97 15.75
C VAL A 350 -5.64 14.05 16.88
N VAL A 351 -5.45 14.98 17.82
CA VAL A 351 -6.35 15.17 18.96
C VAL A 351 -7.75 15.57 18.51
N LEU A 352 -7.87 16.53 17.59
CA LEU A 352 -9.18 16.97 17.08
C LEU A 352 -9.94 15.82 16.41
N VAL A 353 -9.25 14.99 15.63
CA VAL A 353 -9.84 13.83 14.94
C VAL A 353 -10.17 12.68 15.89
N GLU A 354 -9.40 12.46 16.95
CA GLU A 354 -9.75 11.51 18.01
C GLU A 354 -11.03 11.91 18.75
N HIS A 355 -11.27 13.21 18.91
CA HIS A 355 -12.44 13.76 19.60
C HIS A 355 -13.62 14.09 18.65
N LEU A 356 -13.58 13.62 17.40
CA LEU A 356 -14.74 13.63 16.49
C LEU A 356 -15.76 12.56 16.93
N VAL A 357 -16.36 12.76 18.10
CA VAL A 357 -17.37 11.90 18.72
C VAL A 357 -18.56 12.76 19.18
N PRO A 358 -19.77 12.17 19.31
CA PRO A 358 -20.95 12.90 19.77
C PRO A 358 -20.70 13.63 21.10
N SER A 359 -20.71 14.96 21.07
CA SER A 359 -20.45 15.79 22.25
C SER A 359 -21.06 17.19 22.09
N ASN A 360 -21.25 17.90 23.20
CA ASN A 360 -21.80 19.26 23.22
C ASN A 360 -20.85 20.32 22.60
N VAL A 361 -19.60 19.97 22.33
CA VAL A 361 -18.56 20.83 21.75
C VAL A 361 -18.18 20.44 20.31
N ILE A 362 -18.86 19.45 19.71
CA ILE A 362 -18.48 18.90 18.41
C ILE A 362 -18.43 19.94 17.28
N ASP A 363 -19.39 20.89 17.25
CA ASP A 363 -19.40 21.96 16.24
C ASP A 363 -18.13 22.81 16.31
N LYS A 364 -17.60 23.05 17.53
CA LYS A 364 -16.32 23.78 17.71
C LYS A 364 -15.12 22.97 17.25
N ILE A 365 -15.10 21.67 17.53
CA ILE A 365 -14.04 20.76 17.10
C ILE A 365 -13.98 20.71 15.57
N ILE A 366 -15.14 20.60 14.91
CA ILE A 366 -15.24 20.63 13.44
C ILE A 366 -14.71 21.96 12.89
N GLY A 367 -15.10 23.09 13.49
CA GLY A 367 -14.59 24.41 13.10
C GLY A 367 -13.07 24.57 13.26
N TRP A 368 -12.50 24.08 14.37
CA TRP A 368 -11.05 24.08 14.59
C TRP A 368 -10.32 23.15 13.62
N LEU A 369 -10.87 21.97 13.35
CA LEU A 369 -10.30 21.02 12.41
C LEU A 369 -10.28 21.62 11.00
N ARG A 370 -11.42 22.15 10.52
CA ARG A 370 -11.52 22.85 9.23
C ARG A 370 -10.42 23.90 9.09
N ARG A 371 -10.33 24.82 10.05
CA ARG A 371 -9.36 25.93 10.00
C ARG A 371 -7.91 25.44 10.05
N THR A 372 -7.64 24.39 10.80
CA THR A 372 -6.28 23.79 10.88
C THR A 372 -5.92 23.12 9.54
N LEU A 373 -6.86 22.43 8.90
CA LEU A 373 -6.67 21.81 7.59
C LEU A 373 -6.40 22.86 6.50
N GLU A 374 -7.19 23.95 6.47
CA GLU A 374 -7.05 25.02 5.48
C GLU A 374 -5.72 25.78 5.60
N THR A 375 -5.20 25.95 6.82
CA THR A 375 -4.06 26.86 7.05
C THR A 375 -2.72 26.15 7.21
N MET A 376 -2.69 24.93 7.77
CA MET A 376 -1.46 24.30 8.26
C MET A 376 -1.17 22.92 7.67
N LEU A 377 -2.12 22.26 7.00
CA LEU A 377 -1.96 20.89 6.48
C LEU A 377 -0.78 20.76 5.50
N THR A 378 -0.66 21.70 4.57
CA THR A 378 0.43 21.69 3.58
C THR A 378 1.80 21.80 4.24
N ASN A 379 1.93 22.66 5.26
CA ASN A 379 3.20 22.87 5.95
C ASN A 379 3.60 21.63 6.74
N VAL A 380 2.67 21.02 7.49
CA VAL A 380 2.98 19.83 8.29
C VAL A 380 3.35 18.63 7.42
N LEU A 381 2.67 18.40 6.29
CA LEU A 381 3.05 17.32 5.38
C LEU A 381 4.40 17.61 4.70
N ARG A 382 4.70 18.88 4.39
CA ARG A 382 6.00 19.28 3.84
C ARG A 382 7.13 19.02 4.85
N ASP A 383 6.92 19.35 6.12
CA ASP A 383 7.89 19.09 7.19
C ASP A 383 8.24 17.61 7.31
N SER A 384 7.31 16.71 6.93
CA SER A 384 7.55 15.26 6.96
C SER A 384 8.69 14.80 6.06
N VAL A 385 9.02 15.59 5.03
CA VAL A 385 10.09 15.29 4.06
C VAL A 385 11.49 15.43 4.68
N ASN A 386 11.64 16.23 5.73
CA ASN A 386 12.94 16.53 6.34
C ASN A 386 13.19 15.78 7.65
N ILE A 387 12.31 14.85 8.04
CA ILE A 387 12.45 14.16 9.32
C ILE A 387 13.67 13.24 9.30
N ASN A 388 14.52 13.40 10.31
CA ASN A 388 15.64 12.49 10.54
C ASN A 388 15.12 11.10 10.95
N PRO A 389 15.47 10.01 10.22
CA PRO A 389 15.04 8.65 10.55
C PRO A 389 15.37 8.19 11.98
N SER A 390 16.35 8.80 12.67
CA SER A 390 16.68 8.49 14.06
C SER A 390 15.64 8.99 15.08
N GLU A 391 14.80 9.97 14.71
CA GLU A 391 13.81 10.57 15.60
C GLU A 391 12.51 9.75 15.66
N GLN A 392 12.58 8.58 16.29
CA GLN A 392 11.46 7.62 16.33
C GLN A 392 10.17 8.21 16.92
N CYS A 393 10.25 9.08 17.93
CA CYS A 393 9.07 9.72 18.53
C CYS A 393 8.33 10.62 17.53
N VAL A 394 9.06 11.42 16.75
CA VAL A 394 8.48 12.32 15.74
C VAL A 394 7.86 11.51 14.61
N LEU A 395 8.57 10.49 14.11
CA LEU A 395 8.04 9.55 13.12
C LEU A 395 6.74 8.90 13.59
N HIS A 396 6.67 8.46 14.85
CA HIS A 396 5.45 7.89 15.43
C HIS A 396 4.27 8.88 15.38
N SER A 397 4.49 10.15 15.75
CA SER A 397 3.46 11.18 15.66
C SER A 397 2.98 11.42 14.23
N PHE A 398 3.87 11.35 13.24
CA PHE A 398 3.48 11.45 11.83
C PHE A 398 2.69 10.23 11.34
N PHE A 399 2.99 9.03 11.84
CA PHE A 399 2.17 7.85 11.56
C PHE A 399 0.78 7.94 12.21
N GLN A 400 0.66 8.55 13.41
CA GLN A 400 -0.63 8.86 14.02
C GLN A 400 -1.41 9.89 13.20
N LEU A 401 -0.75 10.98 12.77
CA LEU A 401 -1.34 11.97 11.87
C LEU A 401 -1.87 11.32 10.59
N THR A 402 -1.06 10.46 9.97
CA THR A 402 -1.45 9.67 8.80
C THR A 402 -2.74 8.89 9.03
N SER A 403 -2.82 8.11 10.13
CA SER A 403 -4.02 7.35 10.47
C SER A 403 -5.22 8.26 10.73
N SER A 404 -5.02 9.39 11.40
CA SER A 404 -6.07 10.38 11.63
C SER A 404 -6.61 10.96 10.33
N LEU A 405 -5.74 11.45 9.43
CA LEU A 405 -6.12 12.03 8.14
C LEU A 405 -6.94 11.06 7.27
N VAL A 406 -6.55 9.78 7.23
CA VAL A 406 -7.30 8.74 6.48
C VAL A 406 -8.69 8.52 7.06
N SER A 407 -8.88 8.71 8.37
CA SER A 407 -10.17 8.48 9.05
C SER A 407 -11.12 9.68 9.09
N ILE A 408 -10.68 10.88 8.65
CA ILE A 408 -11.45 12.13 8.81
C ILE A 408 -12.82 12.02 8.15
N GLN A 409 -12.88 11.63 6.87
CA GLN A 409 -14.14 11.58 6.12
C GLN A 409 -15.14 10.62 6.77
N ASP A 410 -14.71 9.41 7.16
CA ASP A 410 -15.56 8.43 7.83
C ASP A 410 -16.09 8.95 9.17
N LYS A 411 -15.22 9.54 9.98
CA LYS A 411 -15.60 10.11 11.28
C LYS A 411 -16.58 11.28 11.12
N LEU A 412 -16.33 12.18 10.17
CA LEU A 412 -17.26 13.28 9.88
C LEU A 412 -18.60 12.75 9.36
N HIS A 413 -18.60 11.75 8.49
CA HIS A 413 -19.84 11.15 7.98
C HIS A 413 -20.71 10.56 9.10
N ASN A 414 -20.09 9.94 10.10
CA ASN A 414 -20.77 9.34 11.25
C ASN A 414 -21.38 10.38 12.22
N LEU A 415 -21.04 11.67 12.07
CA LEU A 415 -21.51 12.74 12.96
C LEU A 415 -22.73 13.49 12.44
N LYS A 416 -23.23 13.19 11.23
CA LYS A 416 -24.32 13.94 10.56
C LYS A 416 -25.55 14.20 11.43
N GLN A 417 -25.91 13.27 12.32
CA GLN A 417 -27.10 13.36 13.17
C GLN A 417 -26.87 14.11 14.50
N TYR A 418 -25.62 14.39 14.87
CA TYR A 418 -25.23 14.94 16.16
C TYR A 418 -24.79 16.40 16.11
N VAL A 419 -24.52 16.92 14.90
CA VAL A 419 -24.04 18.28 14.65
C VAL A 419 -25.22 19.23 14.55
N LYS A 420 -25.14 20.40 15.21
CA LYS A 420 -26.23 21.39 15.20
C LYS A 420 -26.30 22.14 13.87
N ARG A 421 -25.16 22.25 13.19
CA ARG A 421 -24.99 22.93 11.90
C ARG A 421 -24.44 21.97 10.85
N PRO A 422 -25.30 21.27 10.09
CA PRO A 422 -24.87 20.33 9.06
C PRO A 422 -23.95 20.96 8.00
N ASP A 423 -24.11 22.26 7.71
CA ASP A 423 -23.26 22.99 6.76
C ASP A 423 -21.78 23.03 7.20
N ASP A 424 -21.51 23.16 8.50
CA ASP A 424 -20.14 23.19 9.03
C ASP A 424 -19.41 21.85 8.79
N LEU A 425 -20.15 20.74 8.79
CA LEU A 425 -19.63 19.41 8.45
C LEU A 425 -19.24 19.32 6.98
N ILE A 426 -20.13 19.77 6.09
CA ILE A 426 -19.91 19.76 4.63
C ILE A 426 -18.69 20.63 4.30
N GLU A 427 -18.60 21.80 4.89
CA GLU A 427 -17.49 22.72 4.68
C GLU A 427 -16.16 22.16 5.21
N CYS A 428 -16.17 21.42 6.32
CA CYS A 428 -14.97 20.73 6.82
C CYS A 428 -14.52 19.61 5.88
N ILE A 429 -15.45 18.83 5.32
CA ILE A 429 -15.13 17.82 4.30
C ILE A 429 -14.55 18.48 3.05
N LYS A 430 -15.17 19.56 2.55
CA LYS A 430 -14.65 20.32 1.41
C LYS A 430 -13.25 20.87 1.69
N ALA A 431 -13.01 21.38 2.91
CA ALA A 431 -11.69 21.86 3.31
C ALA A 431 -10.65 20.74 3.27
N PHE A 432 -10.97 19.55 3.80
CA PHE A 432 -10.10 18.38 3.70
C PHE A 432 -9.82 18.01 2.23
N GLU A 433 -10.87 17.85 1.42
CA GLU A 433 -10.74 17.46 0.00
C GLU A 433 -9.94 18.47 -0.83
N SER A 434 -10.11 19.76 -0.55
CA SER A 434 -9.43 20.84 -1.27
C SER A 434 -7.94 20.93 -0.95
N HIS A 435 -7.50 20.47 0.23
CA HIS A 435 -6.13 20.68 0.70
C HIS A 435 -5.29 19.41 0.75
N ILE A 436 -5.88 18.21 0.91
CA ILE A 436 -5.09 17.00 1.13
C ILE A 436 -4.22 16.60 -0.07
N CYS A 437 -4.79 16.60 -1.28
CA CYS A 437 -4.05 16.27 -2.49
C CYS A 437 -3.01 17.34 -2.85
N PRO A 438 -3.33 18.66 -2.82
CA PRO A 438 -2.32 19.71 -2.98
C PRO A 438 -1.21 19.69 -1.93
N ALA A 439 -1.51 19.29 -0.70
CA ALA A 439 -0.49 19.16 0.35
C ALA A 439 0.49 18.02 0.03
N ILE A 440 0.02 16.88 -0.47
CA ILE A 440 0.89 15.78 -0.94
C ILE A 440 1.77 16.26 -2.09
N THR A 441 1.19 16.86 -3.14
CA THR A 441 1.94 17.26 -4.33
C THR A 441 2.93 18.38 -4.03
N SER A 442 2.56 19.35 -3.19
CA SER A 442 3.49 20.39 -2.72
C SER A 442 4.63 19.82 -1.88
N SER A 443 4.38 18.75 -1.10
CA SER A 443 5.45 18.06 -0.36
C SER A 443 6.40 17.33 -1.30
N LEU A 444 5.89 16.74 -2.39
CA LEU A 444 6.72 16.09 -3.41
C LEU A 444 7.52 17.10 -4.24
N GLU A 445 6.97 18.28 -4.53
CA GLU A 445 7.70 19.40 -5.14
C GLU A 445 8.83 19.88 -4.24
N TYR A 446 8.55 20.06 -2.95
CA TYR A 446 9.57 20.40 -1.98
C TYR A 446 10.68 19.32 -1.86
N ALA A 447 10.31 18.05 -1.95
CA ALA A 447 11.28 16.95 -1.99
C ALA A 447 12.19 17.02 -3.23
N PHE A 448 11.62 17.35 -4.39
CA PHE A 448 12.37 17.57 -5.63
C PHE A 448 13.34 18.76 -5.50
N GLU A 449 12.87 19.91 -5.02
CA GLU A 449 13.69 21.09 -4.79
C GLU A 449 14.83 20.81 -3.80
N SER A 450 14.56 20.06 -2.75
CA SER A 450 15.56 19.66 -1.75
C SER A 450 16.64 18.76 -2.34
N LEU A 451 16.25 17.79 -3.19
CA LEU A 451 17.20 16.94 -3.91
C LEU A 451 18.04 17.74 -4.91
N MET A 452 17.43 18.70 -5.63
CA MET A 452 18.15 19.62 -6.52
C MET A 452 19.18 20.46 -5.74
N ALA A 453 18.86 20.82 -4.50
CA ALA A 453 19.76 21.50 -3.57
C ALA A 453 20.74 20.54 -2.86
N THR A 454 20.87 19.28 -3.29
CA THR A 454 21.76 18.25 -2.73
C THR A 454 21.51 17.93 -1.25
N ARG A 455 20.26 18.07 -0.79
CA ARG A 455 19.83 17.71 0.57
C ARG A 455 19.20 16.33 0.58
N ASP A 456 19.41 15.62 1.68
CA ASP A 456 18.73 14.35 1.93
C ASP A 456 17.25 14.57 2.25
N ILE A 457 16.41 13.64 1.81
CA ILE A 457 14.96 13.64 2.02
C ILE A 457 14.48 12.31 2.60
N ASN A 458 13.33 12.34 3.27
CA ASN A 458 12.64 11.19 3.82
C ASN A 458 11.22 11.10 3.24
N LEU A 459 10.90 10.01 2.55
CA LEU A 459 9.57 9.80 1.94
C LEU A 459 8.72 8.74 2.66
N THR A 460 9.22 8.16 3.76
CA THR A 460 8.54 7.05 4.45
C THR A 460 7.16 7.45 4.98
N ILE A 461 7.00 8.67 5.48
CA ILE A 461 5.69 9.15 5.96
C ILE A 461 4.70 9.32 4.80
N LEU A 462 5.14 9.96 3.69
CA LEU A 462 4.28 10.13 2.51
C LEU A 462 3.91 8.78 1.87
N SER A 463 4.86 7.84 1.83
CA SER A 463 4.61 6.48 1.32
C SER A 463 3.56 5.76 2.19
N ALA A 464 3.74 5.78 3.52
CA ALA A 464 2.78 5.17 4.44
C ALA A 464 1.41 5.84 4.37
N PHE A 465 1.36 7.16 4.19
CA PHE A 465 0.11 7.90 4.03
C PHE A 465 -0.62 7.50 2.75
N ILE A 466 0.08 7.43 1.62
CA ILE A 466 -0.52 6.99 0.35
C ILE A 466 -0.94 5.52 0.42
N ALA A 467 -0.13 4.64 1.01
CA ALA A 467 -0.45 3.23 1.16
C ALA A 467 -1.74 3.04 1.98
N LYS A 468 -1.87 3.73 3.13
CA LYS A 468 -3.07 3.67 3.99
C LYS A 468 -4.27 4.39 3.37
N GLY A 469 -4.05 5.56 2.78
CA GLY A 469 -5.07 6.42 2.18
C GLY A 469 -5.48 6.06 0.76
N ARG A 470 -4.94 4.98 0.18
CA ARG A 470 -5.10 4.62 -1.24
C ARG A 470 -6.54 4.52 -1.76
N ASN A 471 -7.50 4.24 -0.88
CA ASN A 471 -8.91 4.09 -1.23
C ASN A 471 -9.77 5.29 -0.78
N VAL A 472 -9.17 6.30 -0.13
CA VAL A 472 -9.88 7.51 0.27
C VAL A 472 -10.24 8.26 -1.01
N VAL A 473 -11.54 8.44 -1.23
CA VAL A 473 -12.09 9.11 -2.41
C VAL A 473 -12.16 10.60 -2.13
N ILE A 474 -11.59 11.39 -3.04
CA ILE A 474 -11.70 12.85 -3.01
C ILE A 474 -12.71 13.26 -4.06
N HIS A 475 -13.94 13.55 -3.62
CA HIS A 475 -15.07 13.83 -4.52
C HIS A 475 -14.80 15.03 -5.42
N LEU A 476 -14.18 16.08 -4.88
CA LEU A 476 -13.75 17.26 -5.64
C LEU A 476 -12.92 16.93 -6.89
N PHE A 477 -12.06 15.90 -6.83
CA PHE A 477 -11.20 15.49 -7.94
C PHE A 477 -11.67 14.21 -8.64
N SER A 478 -12.82 13.65 -8.25
CA SER A 478 -13.36 12.37 -8.77
C SER A 478 -12.32 11.24 -8.84
N SER A 479 -11.41 11.20 -7.88
CA SER A 479 -10.28 10.25 -7.84
C SER A 479 -9.94 9.87 -6.41
N THR A 480 -9.25 8.76 -6.24
CA THR A 480 -8.65 8.42 -4.94
C THR A 480 -7.37 9.21 -4.69
N ILE A 481 -6.95 9.32 -3.42
CA ILE A 481 -5.64 9.93 -3.08
C ILE A 481 -4.50 9.29 -3.89
N LEU A 482 -4.50 7.96 -4.01
CA LEU A 482 -3.47 7.26 -4.79
C LEU A 482 -3.57 7.62 -6.27
N GLU A 483 -4.78 7.61 -6.83
CA GLU A 483 -4.96 7.89 -8.26
C GLU A 483 -4.56 9.31 -8.64
N TYR A 484 -4.92 10.28 -7.81
CA TYR A 484 -4.50 11.66 -7.97
C TYR A 484 -2.97 11.76 -7.95
N THR A 485 -2.33 11.13 -6.95
CA THR A 485 -0.87 11.19 -6.76
C THR A 485 -0.12 10.52 -7.90
N VAL A 486 -0.56 9.33 -8.33
CA VAL A 486 0.02 8.59 -9.47
C VAL A 486 -0.14 9.41 -10.75
N SER A 487 -1.34 9.93 -11.02
CA SER A 487 -1.60 10.71 -12.24
C SER A 487 -0.76 11.99 -12.29
N TRP A 488 -0.62 12.68 -11.15
CA TRP A 488 0.20 13.88 -11.03
C TRP A 488 1.70 13.60 -11.19
N LEU A 489 2.22 12.52 -10.60
CA LEU A 489 3.62 12.12 -10.80
C LEU A 489 3.88 11.73 -12.26
N CYS A 490 2.95 11.01 -12.88
CA CYS A 490 3.08 10.60 -14.28
C CYS A 490 2.99 11.78 -15.25
N SER A 491 2.32 12.88 -14.89
CA SER A 491 2.23 14.09 -15.73
C SER A 491 3.45 14.99 -15.67
N LYS A 492 4.42 14.74 -14.76
CA LYS A 492 5.66 15.52 -14.69
C LYS A 492 6.58 15.24 -15.88
N GLU A 493 7.38 16.23 -16.22
CA GLU A 493 8.38 16.12 -17.29
C GLU A 493 9.36 14.96 -17.02
N PRO A 494 9.90 14.31 -18.07
CA PRO A 494 10.95 13.30 -17.95
C PRO A 494 12.13 13.82 -17.11
N SER A 495 12.32 13.24 -15.92
CA SER A 495 13.38 13.62 -15.00
C SER A 495 13.79 12.43 -14.13
N PRO A 496 15.09 12.09 -14.06
CA PRO A 496 15.58 11.04 -13.18
C PRO A 496 15.26 11.26 -11.70
N LEU A 497 15.12 12.52 -11.28
CA LEU A 497 14.74 12.86 -9.91
C LEU A 497 13.27 12.55 -9.64
N TRP A 498 12.37 12.91 -10.56
CA TRP A 498 10.95 12.55 -10.43
C TRP A 498 10.75 11.04 -10.45
N ASP A 499 11.48 10.33 -11.30
CA ASP A 499 11.45 8.86 -11.34
C ASP A 499 11.96 8.28 -10.02
N ARG A 500 13.06 8.81 -9.46
CA ARG A 500 13.58 8.35 -8.17
C ARG A 500 12.61 8.63 -7.02
N ILE A 501 11.97 9.80 -6.99
CA ILE A 501 10.95 10.15 -5.98
C ILE A 501 9.77 9.19 -6.11
N SER A 502 9.23 9.00 -7.32
CA SER A 502 8.08 8.13 -7.56
C SER A 502 8.38 6.68 -7.19
N GLN A 503 9.54 6.16 -7.62
CA GLN A 503 9.98 4.81 -7.28
C GLN A 503 10.14 4.65 -5.78
N ARG A 504 10.75 5.61 -5.10
CA ARG A 504 10.96 5.49 -3.65
C ARG A 504 9.65 5.59 -2.86
N LEU A 505 8.68 6.35 -3.36
CA LEU A 505 7.35 6.48 -2.78
C LEU A 505 6.53 5.18 -2.90
N PHE A 506 6.60 4.50 -4.04
CA PHE A 506 5.74 3.36 -4.36
C PHE A 506 6.37 1.98 -4.17
N THR A 507 7.68 1.91 -3.89
CA THR A 507 8.39 0.65 -3.65
C THR A 507 8.84 0.45 -2.19
N ASP A 508 8.46 1.37 -1.30
CA ASP A 508 8.69 1.22 0.14
C ASP A 508 7.72 0.16 0.72
N ASP A 509 8.29 -0.95 1.18
CA ASP A 509 7.58 -2.11 1.73
C ASP A 509 7.46 -2.07 3.27
N SER A 510 7.89 -0.97 3.90
CA SER A 510 7.77 -0.77 5.35
C SER A 510 6.33 -0.64 5.86
N CYS A 511 5.36 -0.42 4.97
CA CYS A 511 3.94 -0.26 5.33
C CYS A 511 3.20 -1.57 5.63
N GLY A 512 3.86 -2.72 5.54
CA GLY A 512 3.28 -4.05 5.74
C GLY A 512 3.00 -4.78 4.42
N SER A 513 3.14 -6.11 4.40
CA SER A 513 3.07 -6.90 3.16
C SER A 513 1.71 -6.81 2.46
N ARG A 514 0.62 -6.77 3.22
CA ARG A 514 -0.75 -6.69 2.71
C ARG A 514 -1.04 -5.30 2.12
N GLU A 515 -0.66 -4.25 2.83
CA GLU A 515 -0.82 -2.86 2.44
C GLU A 515 0.00 -2.56 1.18
N PHE A 516 1.25 -3.03 1.16
CA PHE A 516 2.14 -2.91 0.02
C PHE A 516 1.58 -3.63 -1.21
N GLU A 517 1.13 -4.88 -1.07
CA GLU A 517 0.50 -5.63 -2.17
C GLU A 517 -0.74 -4.91 -2.72
N ALA A 518 -1.58 -4.37 -1.84
CA ALA A 518 -2.78 -3.65 -2.24
C ALA A 518 -2.45 -2.33 -2.94
N MET A 519 -1.43 -1.60 -2.47
CA MET A 519 -0.96 -0.37 -3.10
C MET A 519 -0.43 -0.64 -4.50
N VAL A 520 0.48 -1.63 -4.67
CA VAL A 520 1.02 -2.00 -5.98
C VAL A 520 -0.09 -2.44 -6.94
N THR A 521 -1.04 -3.25 -6.45
CA THR A 521 -2.21 -3.66 -7.24
C THR A 521 -3.00 -2.46 -7.73
N ASN A 522 -3.31 -1.49 -6.85
CA ASN A 522 -4.08 -0.31 -7.22
C ASN A 522 -3.32 0.61 -8.19
N ILE A 523 -2.01 0.79 -8.02
CA ILE A 523 -1.18 1.57 -8.95
C ILE A 523 -1.28 0.99 -10.36
N VAL A 524 -1.10 -0.32 -10.53
CA VAL A 524 -1.20 -0.98 -11.84
C VAL A 524 -2.58 -0.77 -12.47
N THR A 525 -3.65 -0.73 -11.67
CA THR A 525 -4.99 -0.49 -12.20
C THR A 525 -5.26 0.96 -12.59
N VAL A 526 -4.47 1.92 -12.12
CA VAL A 526 -4.70 3.36 -12.35
C VAL A 526 -3.87 3.90 -13.53
N VAL A 527 -2.65 3.41 -13.69
CA VAL A 527 -1.74 3.89 -14.74
C VAL A 527 -2.32 3.69 -16.15
N LYS A 528 -1.85 4.52 -17.08
CA LYS A 528 -2.33 4.57 -18.46
C LYS A 528 -1.37 3.93 -19.48
N SER A 529 -0.11 3.68 -19.11
CA SER A 529 0.94 3.14 -20.00
C SER A 529 1.99 2.34 -19.22
N GLY A 530 2.76 1.49 -19.92
CA GLY A 530 3.90 0.80 -19.30
C GLY A 530 5.04 1.74 -18.89
N GLU A 531 5.22 2.86 -19.57
CA GLU A 531 6.16 3.91 -19.17
C GLU A 531 5.79 4.53 -17.83
N ASN A 532 4.49 4.69 -17.55
CA ASN A 532 4.02 5.16 -16.24
C ASN A 532 4.33 4.13 -15.14
N LEU A 533 4.23 2.82 -15.43
CA LEU A 533 4.73 1.80 -14.49
C LEU A 533 6.24 1.85 -14.30
N MET A 534 6.98 2.14 -15.37
CA MET A 534 8.44 2.33 -15.29
C MET A 534 8.79 3.55 -14.42
N ARG A 535 8.01 4.62 -14.50
CA ARG A 535 8.14 5.77 -13.58
C ARG A 535 7.79 5.39 -12.15
N CYS A 536 6.71 4.62 -11.92
CA CYS A 536 6.27 4.26 -10.58
C CYS A 536 7.17 3.22 -9.89
N PHE A 537 7.70 2.25 -10.62
CA PHE A 537 8.40 1.09 -10.05
C PHE A 537 9.83 0.91 -10.55
N GLY A 538 10.20 1.52 -11.67
CA GLY A 538 11.51 1.35 -12.28
C GLY A 538 11.85 -0.11 -12.50
N TYR A 539 13.05 -0.51 -12.10
CA TYR A 539 13.50 -1.90 -12.19
C TYR A 539 13.11 -2.77 -10.98
N ALA A 540 12.19 -2.31 -10.13
CA ALA A 540 11.81 -3.02 -8.91
C ALA A 540 11.18 -4.40 -9.19
N ILE A 541 10.61 -4.63 -10.39
CA ILE A 541 10.12 -5.96 -10.81
C ILE A 541 11.20 -7.06 -10.75
N ARG A 542 12.49 -6.70 -10.88
CA ARG A 542 13.61 -7.65 -10.80
C ARG A 542 13.95 -8.06 -9.36
N ARG A 543 13.64 -7.21 -8.38
CA ARG A 543 14.10 -7.35 -6.99
C ARG A 543 12.97 -7.61 -5.99
N SER A 544 11.79 -7.05 -6.24
CA SER A 544 10.62 -7.17 -5.36
C SER A 544 9.77 -8.38 -5.74
N PRO A 545 9.68 -9.43 -4.90
CA PRO A 545 8.83 -10.59 -5.18
C PRO A 545 7.35 -10.23 -5.26
N CYS A 546 6.92 -9.22 -4.52
CA CYS A 546 5.55 -8.73 -4.53
C CYS A 546 5.18 -8.11 -5.88
N ILE A 547 5.97 -7.14 -6.36
CA ILE A 547 5.74 -6.50 -7.67
C ILE A 547 5.81 -7.54 -8.78
N LYS A 548 6.81 -8.43 -8.75
CA LYS A 548 6.95 -9.53 -9.71
C LYS A 548 5.70 -10.41 -9.75
N ARG A 549 5.22 -10.89 -8.60
CA ARG A 549 4.03 -11.73 -8.51
C ARG A 549 2.77 -11.00 -8.98
N ILE A 550 2.61 -9.71 -8.65
CA ILE A 550 1.44 -8.94 -9.07
C ILE A 550 1.41 -8.80 -10.59
N CYS A 551 2.52 -8.36 -11.18
CA CYS A 551 2.63 -8.07 -12.61
C CYS A 551 2.66 -9.32 -13.49
N GLN A 552 3.34 -10.40 -13.08
CA GLN A 552 3.48 -11.60 -13.91
C GLN A 552 2.42 -12.68 -13.63
N THR A 553 1.72 -12.61 -12.51
CA THR A 553 0.84 -13.71 -12.08
C THR A 553 -0.51 -13.23 -11.64
N LYS A 554 -0.61 -12.34 -10.64
CA LYS A 554 -1.89 -11.98 -10.03
C LYS A 554 -2.83 -11.30 -11.02
N LEU A 555 -2.34 -10.27 -11.71
CA LEU A 555 -3.17 -9.50 -12.64
C LEU A 555 -3.35 -10.17 -13.99
N LEU A 556 -2.45 -11.07 -14.39
CA LEU A 556 -2.57 -11.83 -15.63
C LEU A 556 -3.40 -13.10 -15.46
N LEU A 557 -3.16 -13.87 -14.40
CA LEU A 557 -3.67 -15.25 -14.30
C LEU A 557 -4.79 -15.42 -13.27
N GLN A 558 -4.91 -14.50 -12.31
CA GLN A 558 -5.73 -14.69 -11.10
C GLN A 558 -6.89 -13.70 -10.98
N ARG A 559 -6.87 -12.62 -11.77
CA ARG A 559 -7.86 -11.55 -11.73
C ARG A 559 -8.17 -11.05 -13.12
N ILE A 560 -9.45 -10.98 -13.45
CA ILE A 560 -9.94 -10.32 -14.66
C ILE A 560 -9.77 -8.81 -14.49
N CYS A 561 -9.05 -8.18 -15.40
CA CYS A 561 -8.77 -6.75 -15.39
C CYS A 561 -9.36 -6.08 -16.64
N ARG A 562 -9.30 -4.75 -16.68
CA ARG A 562 -9.66 -3.99 -17.89
C ARG A 562 -8.76 -4.38 -19.06
N SER A 563 -9.28 -4.20 -20.27
CA SER A 563 -8.65 -4.58 -21.55
C SER A 563 -7.25 -4.03 -21.76
N GLU A 564 -6.94 -2.86 -21.19
CA GLU A 564 -5.67 -2.16 -21.39
C GLU A 564 -4.54 -2.72 -20.50
N ILE A 565 -4.90 -3.35 -19.37
CA ILE A 565 -3.95 -3.78 -18.34
C ILE A 565 -2.94 -4.81 -18.85
N PRO A 566 -3.33 -5.85 -19.62
CA PRO A 566 -2.37 -6.79 -20.21
C PRO A 566 -1.30 -6.10 -21.07
N SER A 567 -1.68 -5.11 -21.89
CA SER A 567 -0.76 -4.38 -22.76
C SER A 567 0.21 -3.50 -21.94
N ILE A 568 -0.32 -2.78 -20.95
CA ILE A 568 0.48 -1.98 -19.99
C ILE A 568 1.49 -2.87 -19.24
N LEU A 569 1.06 -4.06 -18.80
CA LEU A 569 1.92 -5.01 -18.12
C LEU A 569 2.98 -5.60 -19.06
N ALA A 570 2.62 -5.91 -20.31
CA ALA A 570 3.56 -6.39 -21.32
C ALA A 570 4.69 -5.37 -21.55
N ASP A 571 4.34 -4.09 -21.73
CA ASP A 571 5.31 -2.99 -21.83
C ASP A 571 6.24 -2.94 -20.61
N TYR A 572 5.68 -2.91 -19.40
CA TYR A 572 6.46 -2.78 -18.18
C TYR A 572 7.35 -4.00 -17.89
N ILE A 573 6.86 -5.22 -18.13
CA ILE A 573 7.64 -6.44 -17.96
C ILE A 573 8.83 -6.43 -18.93
N TYR A 574 8.66 -5.95 -20.16
CA TYR A 574 9.75 -5.81 -21.10
C TYR A 574 10.74 -4.70 -20.67
N LEU A 575 10.26 -3.48 -20.42
CA LEU A 575 11.09 -2.32 -20.06
C LEU A 575 11.84 -2.53 -18.73
N GLY A 576 11.13 -2.99 -17.70
CA GLY A 576 11.65 -3.18 -16.35
C GLY A 576 12.32 -4.53 -16.15
N GLY A 577 11.83 -5.60 -16.79
CA GLY A 577 12.29 -6.97 -16.60
C GLY A 577 13.28 -7.50 -17.64
N GLY A 578 13.20 -7.00 -18.88
CA GLY A 578 14.02 -7.44 -20.02
C GLY A 578 13.45 -8.63 -20.80
N LYS A 579 14.12 -8.98 -21.91
CA LYS A 579 13.71 -10.02 -22.87
C LYS A 579 13.41 -11.38 -22.20
N GLU A 580 14.33 -11.87 -21.37
CA GLU A 580 14.19 -13.19 -20.72
C GLU A 580 12.96 -13.26 -19.82
N MET A 581 12.77 -12.25 -18.97
CA MET A 581 11.63 -12.18 -18.05
C MET A 581 10.29 -12.08 -18.80
N PHE A 582 10.27 -11.36 -19.92
CA PHE A 582 9.11 -11.29 -20.79
C PHE A 582 8.76 -12.67 -21.36
N VAL A 583 9.74 -13.36 -21.97
CA VAL A 583 9.56 -14.71 -22.53
C VAL A 583 9.11 -15.70 -21.46
N ASP A 584 9.67 -15.66 -20.26
CA ASP A 584 9.23 -16.50 -19.15
C ASP A 584 7.79 -16.22 -18.71
N THR A 585 7.36 -14.96 -18.79
CA THR A 585 5.95 -14.59 -18.56
C THR A 585 5.06 -15.21 -19.64
N VAL A 586 5.46 -15.14 -20.92
CA VAL A 586 4.71 -15.74 -22.03
C VAL A 586 4.58 -17.25 -21.84
N LYS A 587 5.67 -17.94 -21.46
CA LYS A 587 5.65 -19.38 -21.14
C LYS A 587 4.67 -19.70 -20.02
N ALA A 588 4.68 -18.91 -18.93
CA ALA A 588 3.78 -19.11 -17.79
C ALA A 588 2.30 -18.90 -18.17
N VAL A 589 2.00 -17.85 -18.94
CA VAL A 589 0.65 -17.58 -19.45
C VAL A 589 0.18 -18.72 -20.35
N LEU A 590 1.01 -19.15 -21.32
CA LEU A 590 0.69 -20.25 -22.22
C LEU A 590 0.47 -21.57 -21.46
N THR A 591 1.28 -21.85 -20.44
CA THR A 591 1.12 -23.06 -19.63
C THR A 591 -0.24 -23.09 -18.94
N VAL A 592 -0.70 -21.96 -18.38
CA VAL A 592 -2.03 -21.88 -17.74
C VAL A 592 -3.17 -21.86 -18.76
N TRP A 593 -2.95 -21.25 -19.93
CA TRP A 593 -3.92 -21.25 -21.02
C TRP A 593 -4.12 -22.64 -21.66
N SER A 594 -3.05 -23.45 -21.68
CA SER A 594 -3.04 -24.81 -22.22
C SER A 594 -3.35 -25.90 -21.20
N ASP A 595 -3.51 -25.55 -19.91
CA ASP A 595 -3.79 -26.52 -18.85
C ASP A 595 -5.24 -27.06 -18.95
N PRO A 596 -5.44 -28.39 -19.03
CA PRO A 596 -6.79 -28.98 -19.11
C PRO A 596 -7.67 -28.64 -17.91
N GLY A 597 -7.06 -28.52 -16.71
CA GLY A 597 -7.76 -28.13 -15.49
C GLY A 597 -8.27 -26.69 -15.57
N SER A 598 -7.43 -25.76 -15.99
CA SER A 598 -7.78 -24.37 -16.26
C SER A 598 -8.96 -24.27 -17.22
N ILE A 599 -8.87 -24.96 -18.37
CA ILE A 599 -9.91 -24.97 -19.41
C ILE A 599 -11.25 -25.54 -18.87
N LYS A 600 -11.19 -26.60 -18.06
CA LYS A 600 -12.38 -27.31 -17.54
C LYS A 600 -13.07 -26.59 -16.39
N TYR A 601 -12.31 -25.93 -15.50
CA TYR A 601 -12.83 -25.44 -14.23
C TYR A 601 -12.92 -23.91 -14.11
N SER A 602 -12.33 -23.15 -15.04
CA SER A 602 -12.43 -21.68 -15.02
C SER A 602 -13.69 -21.21 -15.75
N SER A 603 -14.20 -20.02 -15.38
CA SER A 603 -15.32 -19.39 -16.09
C SER A 603 -14.94 -19.02 -17.52
N LEU A 604 -15.94 -18.93 -18.41
CA LEU A 604 -15.73 -18.48 -19.79
C LEU A 604 -15.11 -17.08 -19.85
N GLU A 605 -15.49 -16.18 -18.93
CA GLU A 605 -14.91 -14.85 -18.81
C GLU A 605 -13.40 -14.89 -18.53
N GLN A 606 -12.98 -15.75 -17.59
CA GLN A 606 -11.56 -15.97 -17.28
C GLN A 606 -10.82 -16.58 -18.47
N GLN A 607 -11.45 -17.52 -19.20
CA GLN A 607 -10.87 -18.13 -20.40
C GLN A 607 -10.68 -17.11 -21.53
N ASN A 608 -11.63 -16.20 -21.70
CA ASN A 608 -11.53 -15.10 -22.65
C ASN A 608 -10.42 -14.13 -22.25
N TYR A 609 -10.34 -13.79 -20.97
CA TYR A 609 -9.27 -12.92 -20.45
C TYR A 609 -7.88 -13.53 -20.66
N LEU A 610 -7.68 -14.81 -20.34
CA LEU A 610 -6.42 -15.52 -20.61
C LEU A 610 -6.07 -15.54 -22.10
N THR A 611 -7.07 -15.76 -22.97
CA THR A 611 -6.87 -15.74 -24.42
C THR A 611 -6.38 -14.37 -24.91
N ARG A 612 -6.93 -13.28 -24.39
CA ARG A 612 -6.47 -11.91 -24.71
C ARG A 612 -5.02 -11.69 -24.28
N ILE A 613 -4.64 -12.17 -23.09
CA ILE A 613 -3.27 -12.06 -22.60
C ILE A 613 -2.32 -12.85 -23.50
N VAL A 614 -2.68 -14.07 -23.88
CA VAL A 614 -1.87 -14.87 -24.81
C VAL A 614 -1.63 -14.10 -26.11
N LEU A 615 -2.69 -13.58 -26.73
CA LEU A 615 -2.56 -12.81 -27.98
C LEU A 615 -1.67 -11.57 -27.80
N GLU A 616 -1.88 -10.79 -26.74
CA GLU A 616 -1.11 -9.57 -26.49
C GLU A 616 0.38 -9.85 -26.26
N PHE A 617 0.70 -10.87 -25.47
CA PHE A 617 2.09 -11.20 -25.13
C PHE A 617 2.82 -11.90 -26.28
N THR A 618 2.16 -12.83 -26.98
CA THR A 618 2.79 -13.58 -28.09
C THR A 618 2.99 -12.71 -29.33
N ARG A 619 2.10 -11.75 -29.62
CA ARG A 619 2.27 -10.78 -30.71
C ARG A 619 3.59 -10.02 -30.61
N ARG A 620 4.00 -9.68 -29.38
CA ARG A 620 5.19 -8.86 -29.10
C ARG A 620 6.51 -9.62 -29.15
N ILE A 621 6.51 -10.96 -29.31
CA ILE A 621 7.74 -11.78 -29.31
C ILE A 621 8.70 -11.35 -30.42
N ASN A 622 8.19 -11.07 -31.61
CA ASN A 622 9.01 -10.60 -32.73
C ASN A 622 9.47 -9.16 -32.51
N ASP A 623 8.58 -8.29 -31.99
CA ASP A 623 8.89 -6.88 -31.72
C ASP A 623 10.08 -6.72 -30.74
N ILE A 624 10.28 -7.67 -29.83
CA ILE A 624 11.38 -7.67 -28.85
C ILE A 624 12.60 -8.50 -29.30
N GLY A 625 12.61 -9.00 -30.53
CA GLY A 625 13.70 -9.83 -31.08
C GLY A 625 13.86 -11.18 -30.38
N ALA A 626 12.76 -11.82 -29.96
CA ALA A 626 12.73 -13.13 -29.27
C ALA A 626 12.28 -14.29 -30.17
N GLU A 627 12.55 -14.20 -31.47
CA GLU A 627 12.13 -15.17 -32.48
C GLU A 627 12.63 -16.60 -32.18
N ASP A 628 13.80 -16.71 -31.56
CA ASP A 628 14.42 -17.96 -31.11
C ASP A 628 13.55 -18.76 -30.12
N SER A 629 12.66 -18.08 -29.40
CA SER A 629 11.78 -18.69 -28.40
C SER A 629 10.54 -19.38 -29.01
N TRP A 630 10.21 -19.12 -30.29
CA TRP A 630 8.99 -19.66 -30.90
C TRP A 630 8.91 -21.18 -30.89
N SER A 631 10.03 -21.89 -31.03
CA SER A 631 10.06 -23.36 -31.00
C SER A 631 9.42 -23.93 -29.73
N ILE A 632 9.78 -23.38 -28.57
CA ILE A 632 9.26 -23.79 -27.26
C ILE A 632 7.84 -23.25 -27.05
N LEU A 633 7.61 -21.97 -27.37
CA LEU A 633 6.31 -21.33 -27.17
C LEU A 633 5.22 -22.00 -28.03
N PHE A 634 5.53 -22.33 -29.28
CA PHE A 634 4.57 -22.93 -30.20
C PHE A 634 4.19 -24.35 -29.79
N THR A 635 5.09 -25.09 -29.14
CA THR A 635 4.75 -26.40 -28.54
C THR A 635 3.64 -26.26 -27.50
N LEU A 636 3.73 -25.24 -26.62
CA LEU A 636 2.68 -24.94 -25.64
C LEU A 636 1.38 -24.46 -26.31
N VAL A 637 1.48 -23.66 -27.38
CA VAL A 637 0.32 -23.22 -28.17
C VAL A 637 -0.41 -24.43 -28.74
N ILE A 638 0.28 -25.35 -29.42
CA ILE A 638 -0.33 -26.54 -30.02
C ILE A 638 -1.01 -27.41 -28.97
N GLN A 639 -0.39 -27.61 -27.80
CA GLN A 639 -1.01 -28.32 -26.69
C GLN A 639 -2.34 -27.67 -26.28
N GLY A 640 -2.37 -26.35 -26.10
CA GLY A 640 -3.59 -25.64 -25.72
C GLY A 640 -4.66 -25.63 -26.82
N VAL A 641 -4.24 -25.57 -28.09
CA VAL A 641 -5.15 -25.71 -29.24
C VAL A 641 -5.85 -27.07 -29.20
N GLN A 642 -5.10 -28.16 -29.00
CA GLN A 642 -5.64 -29.52 -28.94
C GLN A 642 -6.67 -29.69 -27.80
N GLU A 643 -6.31 -29.25 -26.60
CA GLU A 643 -7.20 -29.33 -25.42
C GLU A 643 -8.48 -28.49 -25.60
N ARG A 644 -8.36 -27.30 -26.20
CA ARG A 644 -9.50 -26.40 -26.43
C ARG A 644 -10.42 -26.89 -27.54
N LEU A 645 -9.89 -27.48 -28.61
CA LEU A 645 -10.69 -28.08 -29.68
C LEU A 645 -11.57 -29.23 -29.17
N GLY A 646 -11.07 -29.98 -28.17
CA GLY A 646 -11.83 -31.03 -27.49
C GLY A 646 -12.95 -30.52 -26.56
N ASN A 647 -13.05 -29.21 -26.32
CA ASN A 647 -14.05 -28.65 -25.42
C ASN A 647 -15.46 -28.60 -26.07
N ALA A 648 -16.50 -28.84 -25.27
CA ALA A 648 -17.88 -28.78 -25.73
C ALA A 648 -18.35 -27.34 -26.04
N ASP A 649 -17.78 -26.35 -25.36
CA ASP A 649 -18.10 -24.92 -25.52
C ASP A 649 -17.50 -24.36 -26.82
N LEU A 650 -18.35 -23.74 -27.64
CA LEU A 650 -17.95 -23.20 -28.94
C LEU A 650 -16.95 -22.05 -28.81
N ALA A 651 -17.13 -21.13 -27.87
CA ALA A 651 -16.23 -19.98 -27.70
C ALA A 651 -14.84 -20.46 -27.25
N ILE A 652 -14.76 -21.49 -26.41
CA ILE A 652 -13.49 -22.11 -26.04
C ILE A 652 -12.82 -22.79 -27.24
N ARG A 653 -13.55 -23.53 -28.08
CA ARG A 653 -13.00 -24.10 -29.32
C ARG A 653 -12.47 -23.02 -30.27
N GLN A 654 -13.27 -21.97 -30.49
CA GLN A 654 -12.87 -20.83 -31.34
C GLN A 654 -11.63 -20.11 -30.79
N SER A 655 -11.48 -20.01 -29.47
CA SER A 655 -10.27 -19.47 -28.82
C SER A 655 -9.01 -20.26 -29.16
N GLY A 656 -9.09 -21.60 -29.17
CA GLY A 656 -7.98 -22.46 -29.57
C GLY A 656 -7.61 -22.23 -31.04
N MET A 657 -8.60 -22.32 -31.94
CA MET A 657 -8.40 -22.09 -33.37
C MET A 657 -7.75 -20.74 -33.67
N PHE A 658 -8.28 -19.67 -33.05
CA PHE A 658 -7.84 -18.30 -33.31
C PHE A 658 -6.42 -18.02 -32.82
N VAL A 659 -6.06 -18.50 -31.63
CA VAL A 659 -4.70 -18.37 -31.09
C VAL A 659 -3.71 -19.19 -31.93
N GLY A 660 -4.07 -20.42 -32.31
CA GLY A 660 -3.22 -21.27 -33.15
C GLY A 660 -2.92 -20.65 -34.51
N GLU A 661 -3.94 -20.13 -35.19
CA GLU A 661 -3.78 -19.38 -36.44
C GLU A 661 -2.94 -18.12 -36.23
N SER A 662 -3.20 -17.33 -35.19
CA SER A 662 -2.45 -16.09 -34.92
C SER A 662 -0.96 -16.36 -34.67
N CYS A 663 -0.64 -17.32 -33.80
CA CYS A 663 0.74 -17.66 -33.46
C CYS A 663 1.49 -18.31 -34.62
N SER A 664 0.83 -19.18 -35.41
CA SER A 664 1.47 -19.79 -36.58
C SER A 664 1.81 -18.75 -37.66
N ASN A 665 0.96 -17.73 -37.82
CA ASN A 665 1.26 -16.59 -38.68
C ASN A 665 2.46 -15.77 -38.18
N TRP A 666 2.53 -15.47 -36.88
CA TRP A 666 3.66 -14.70 -36.32
C TRP A 666 4.98 -15.46 -36.33
N MET A 667 4.97 -16.79 -36.21
CA MET A 667 6.15 -17.64 -36.32
C MET A 667 6.73 -17.71 -37.76
N GLN A 668 5.97 -17.24 -38.77
CA GLN A 668 6.35 -17.31 -40.20
C GLN A 668 6.60 -18.74 -40.72
N GLY A 669 5.99 -19.75 -40.09
CA GLY A 669 6.06 -21.17 -40.48
C GLY A 669 4.83 -21.66 -41.24
N ASN A 670 4.58 -22.98 -41.21
CA ASN A 670 3.34 -23.56 -41.74
C ASN A 670 2.12 -22.98 -41.02
N GLN A 671 1.33 -22.19 -41.75
CA GLN A 671 0.19 -21.47 -41.21
C GLN A 671 -0.98 -22.43 -40.99
N LEU A 672 -1.51 -22.44 -39.76
CA LEU A 672 -2.79 -23.06 -39.50
C LEU A 672 -3.90 -22.17 -40.06
N LYS A 673 -4.94 -22.77 -40.63
CA LYS A 673 -6.16 -22.07 -41.04
C LYS A 673 -7.37 -22.81 -40.50
N PHE A 674 -8.31 -22.06 -39.92
CA PHE A 674 -9.55 -22.60 -39.37
C PHE A 674 -10.73 -21.75 -39.84
N ASP A 675 -11.91 -22.36 -39.86
CA ASP A 675 -13.16 -21.66 -40.10
C ASP A 675 -13.81 -21.24 -38.77
N TYR A 676 -14.34 -20.01 -38.72
CA TYR A 676 -14.93 -19.42 -37.52
C TYR A 676 -16.40 -19.06 -37.73
N ILE A 677 -17.17 -19.09 -36.65
CA ILE A 677 -18.50 -18.49 -36.60
C ILE A 677 -18.32 -16.99 -36.32
N ASN A 678 -18.90 -16.14 -37.16
CA ASN A 678 -18.79 -14.69 -37.02
C ASN A 678 -19.73 -14.17 -35.91
N ASP A 679 -19.27 -14.25 -34.66
CA ASP A 679 -19.98 -13.81 -33.47
C ASP A 679 -19.33 -12.59 -32.78
N ILE A 680 -19.94 -12.11 -31.69
CA ILE A 680 -19.45 -10.97 -30.91
C ILE A 680 -18.05 -11.24 -30.36
N TRP A 681 -17.80 -12.48 -29.93
CA TRP A 681 -16.52 -12.90 -29.36
C TRP A 681 -15.40 -12.82 -30.41
N LEU A 682 -15.63 -13.29 -31.64
CA LEU A 682 -14.65 -13.27 -32.71
C LEU A 682 -14.31 -11.83 -33.12
N ARG A 683 -15.32 -10.95 -33.22
CA ARG A 683 -15.09 -9.52 -33.52
C ARG A 683 -14.22 -8.86 -32.47
N GLU A 684 -14.49 -9.15 -31.19
CA GLU A 684 -13.68 -8.68 -30.10
C GLU A 684 -12.24 -9.21 -30.19
N MET A 685 -12.03 -10.52 -30.38
CA MET A 685 -10.69 -11.11 -30.48
C MET A 685 -9.89 -10.62 -31.69
N LYS A 686 -10.57 -10.34 -32.82
CA LYS A 686 -9.94 -9.70 -33.98
C LYS A 686 -9.31 -8.36 -33.62
N SER A 687 -9.97 -7.53 -32.82
CA SER A 687 -9.41 -6.25 -32.36
C SER A 687 -8.08 -6.40 -31.60
N TYR A 688 -7.88 -7.52 -30.89
CA TYR A 688 -6.62 -7.82 -30.18
C TYR A 688 -5.54 -8.44 -31.09
N ARG A 689 -5.92 -9.18 -32.13
CA ARG A 689 -4.98 -9.71 -33.14
C ARG A 689 -4.46 -8.61 -34.07
N SER A 690 -5.30 -7.65 -34.43
CA SER A 690 -4.99 -6.54 -35.33
C SER A 690 -5.12 -5.19 -34.64
N LEU A 691 -4.11 -4.82 -33.84
CA LEU A 691 -3.93 -3.41 -33.45
C LEU A 691 -3.37 -2.59 -34.64
N LEU A 692 -4.10 -2.57 -35.76
CA LEU A 692 -4.08 -1.48 -36.72
C LEU A 692 -5.22 -0.53 -36.31
N PRO A 693 -4.93 0.74 -35.95
CA PRO A 693 -5.93 1.72 -35.49
C PRO A 693 -7.18 1.84 -36.38
N MET A 694 -7.04 1.54 -37.67
CA MET A 694 -8.07 1.62 -38.70
C MET A 694 -9.25 0.64 -38.49
N GLN A 695 -9.00 -0.59 -38.05
CA GLN A 695 -10.06 -1.60 -37.87
C GLN A 695 -10.83 -1.43 -36.56
N VAL A 696 -10.19 -0.84 -35.55
CA VAL A 696 -10.84 -0.44 -34.29
C VAL A 696 -11.79 0.73 -34.55
N PHE A 697 -11.35 1.72 -35.35
CA PHE A 697 -12.21 2.81 -35.81
C PHE A 697 -13.42 2.27 -36.60
N GLU A 698 -13.20 1.37 -37.54
CA GLU A 698 -14.24 0.72 -38.33
C GLU A 698 -15.26 -0.05 -37.47
N SER A 699 -14.78 -0.87 -36.52
CA SER A 699 -15.65 -1.66 -35.63
C SER A 699 -16.47 -0.78 -34.68
N ALA A 700 -15.90 0.33 -34.20
CA ALA A 700 -16.63 1.32 -33.41
C ALA A 700 -17.72 2.01 -34.24
N LEU A 701 -17.43 2.36 -35.49
CA LEU A 701 -18.38 2.98 -36.42
C LEU A 701 -19.56 2.04 -36.73
N PHE A 702 -19.31 0.76 -37.03
CA PHE A 702 -20.37 -0.22 -37.27
C PHE A 702 -21.22 -0.53 -36.03
N SER A 703 -20.63 -0.45 -34.83
CA SER A 703 -21.37 -0.60 -33.58
C SER A 703 -22.32 0.58 -33.32
N LEU A 704 -21.91 1.79 -33.71
CA LEU A 704 -22.75 2.99 -33.64
C LEU A 704 -23.99 2.87 -34.53
N GLU A 705 -23.86 2.34 -35.75
CA GLU A 705 -25.00 2.15 -36.66
C GLU A 705 -26.09 1.26 -36.02
N ALA A 706 -25.68 0.16 -35.38
CA ALA A 706 -26.60 -0.74 -34.68
C ALA A 706 -27.27 -0.06 -33.47
N MET A 707 -26.56 0.82 -32.76
CA MET A 707 -27.09 1.58 -31.63
C MET A 707 -28.08 2.67 -32.06
N ILE A 708 -27.78 3.39 -33.14
CA ILE A 708 -28.66 4.41 -33.74
C ILE A 708 -29.98 3.77 -34.17
N ARG A 709 -29.92 2.65 -34.90
CA ARG A 709 -31.12 1.93 -35.39
C ARG A 709 -32.00 1.40 -34.26
N ARG A 710 -31.43 1.05 -33.10
CA ARG A 710 -32.15 0.46 -31.97
C ARG A 710 -32.71 1.47 -30.96
N ARG A 711 -32.45 2.79 -31.15
CA ARG A 711 -32.87 3.87 -30.23
C ARG A 711 -32.66 3.49 -28.75
N ALA A 712 -31.43 3.12 -28.41
CA ALA A 712 -31.08 2.73 -27.03
C ALA A 712 -31.46 3.83 -26.02
N ILE A 713 -31.80 3.42 -24.80
CA ILE A 713 -32.21 4.35 -23.72
C ILE A 713 -31.08 5.36 -23.46
N GLY A 714 -31.40 6.67 -23.46
CA GLY A 714 -30.43 7.76 -23.32
C GLY A 714 -29.76 8.21 -24.63
N PHE A 715 -30.10 7.61 -25.77
CA PHE A 715 -29.54 8.00 -27.07
C PHE A 715 -29.86 9.46 -27.42
N ASN A 716 -31.05 9.97 -27.07
CA ASN A 716 -31.44 11.36 -27.35
C ASN A 716 -30.53 12.40 -26.67
N ASP A 717 -29.99 12.09 -25.49
CA ASP A 717 -29.11 13.00 -24.73
C ASP A 717 -27.68 13.06 -25.31
N ILE A 718 -27.28 12.01 -26.03
CA ILE A 718 -25.92 11.82 -26.56
C ILE A 718 -25.86 12.03 -28.08
N ALA A 719 -27.00 11.90 -28.78
CA ALA A 719 -27.10 11.96 -30.25
C ALA A 719 -26.52 13.25 -30.83
N SER A 720 -26.80 14.40 -30.22
CA SER A 720 -26.27 15.69 -30.67
C SER A 720 -24.74 15.75 -30.58
N LYS A 721 -24.17 15.26 -29.48
CA LYS A 721 -22.72 15.21 -29.26
C LYS A 721 -22.03 14.20 -30.18
N LEU A 722 -22.68 13.06 -30.41
CA LEU A 722 -22.22 12.03 -31.33
C LEU A 722 -22.19 12.53 -32.78
N ILE A 723 -23.28 13.17 -33.25
CA ILE A 723 -23.34 13.76 -34.60
C ILE A 723 -22.28 14.85 -34.76
N THR A 724 -22.14 15.74 -33.78
CA THR A 724 -21.09 16.76 -33.79
C THR A 724 -19.71 16.12 -33.91
N THR A 725 -19.44 15.06 -33.15
CA THR A 725 -18.16 14.36 -33.20
C THR A 725 -17.94 13.71 -34.57
N LEU A 726 -18.97 13.09 -35.16
CA LEU A 726 -18.91 12.44 -36.48
C LEU A 726 -18.67 13.42 -37.64
N VAL A 727 -19.27 14.62 -37.57
CA VAL A 727 -19.09 15.68 -38.58
C VAL A 727 -17.65 16.19 -38.62
N PHE A 728 -16.98 16.26 -37.46
CA PHE A 728 -15.61 16.77 -37.34
C PHE A 728 -14.55 15.65 -37.24
N VAL A 729 -14.85 14.43 -37.70
CA VAL A 729 -13.84 13.37 -37.74
C VAL A 729 -12.85 13.65 -38.87
N ASP A 730 -11.60 13.91 -38.50
CA ASP A 730 -10.51 14.00 -39.47
C ASP A 730 -10.21 12.64 -40.11
N ASN A 731 -9.88 12.62 -41.41
CA ASN A 731 -9.37 11.43 -42.11
C ASN A 731 -7.90 11.11 -41.70
N ARG A 732 -7.68 10.79 -40.43
CA ARG A 732 -6.33 10.51 -39.88
C ARG A 732 -5.70 9.23 -40.44
N PHE A 733 -6.48 8.40 -41.13
CA PHE A 733 -6.06 7.10 -41.66
C PHE A 733 -5.94 7.07 -43.19
N ASN A 734 -6.11 8.22 -43.85
CA ASN A 734 -5.95 8.40 -45.30
C ASN A 734 -6.80 7.39 -46.12
N THR A 735 -8.04 7.16 -45.67
CA THR A 735 -8.96 6.19 -46.27
C THR A 735 -9.44 6.70 -47.64
N LYS A 736 -9.45 5.82 -48.66
CA LYS A 736 -10.09 6.11 -49.96
C LYS A 736 -11.60 6.32 -49.76
N ASP A 737 -12.16 7.30 -50.46
CA ASP A 737 -13.59 7.66 -50.44
C ASP A 737 -14.11 8.25 -49.10
N PHE A 738 -13.23 8.78 -48.24
CA PHE A 738 -13.65 9.57 -47.08
C PHE A 738 -14.09 10.97 -47.54
N GLU A 739 -15.40 11.17 -47.67
CA GLU A 739 -15.96 12.47 -48.05
C GLU A 739 -15.77 13.49 -46.93
N VAL A 740 -14.90 14.47 -47.18
CA VAL A 740 -14.83 15.68 -46.36
C VAL A 740 -15.88 16.63 -46.90
N TYR A 741 -16.93 16.90 -46.12
CA TYR A 741 -17.78 18.06 -46.37
C TYR A 741 -16.93 19.30 -46.09
N VAL A 742 -16.56 20.02 -47.16
CA VAL A 742 -15.91 21.34 -47.10
C VAL A 742 -16.92 22.39 -46.66
#